data_AF-A0A8H5H3S5-F1
#
_entry.id   AF-A0A8H5H3S5-F1
#
_cell.length_a   1.000
_cell.length_b   1.000
_cell.length_c   1.000
_cell.angle_alpha   90.00
_cell.angle_beta   90.00
_cell.angle_gamma   90.00
#
_symmetry.space_group_name_H-M   'P 1'
#
loop_
_entity.id
_entity.type
_entity.pdbx_description
1 polymer ?
#
loop_
_entity_poly.entity_id
_entity_poly.type
_entity_poly.pdbx_seq_one_letter_code
_entity_poly.pdbx_strand_id
1 'polypeptide(L)'
;MPFPMAIVASLFLVLTVTRASDYPFPYDPGFDIQAVAAIAKALPSHSWEFGTATEALLELYNPSYSVFGSQPFPVPTLDKDEVPALAYAADKIILGQAQNGLSDGDGAVGDPASLGVGAVLLGKTDSSFAGGAFQEFTYITGQAPRFWNGAISQRVDVAELWADFIYMAPPFLAYYAVDTSNTSLLQLAVDQCGLYRQVLQANLSSSVPWDGVWEHIIGPQSADLGLWGTGNGWASAGMTRVLATVMNAPGWLTLGWKDQAVDNLTGWIQEIVDGAIGAPLNDGLLRNYLDDTSNDGHGFQDISGSSLIAAVAYRMAVLQPSSFGEEYIQWADDIRTTLGSNDANGNPHVTANGTVTPAVNPLGWTDTTPYTAGSPEGNNFVVLMYAAWRDCIDADVCEEPAASKKKLARDIFGGSDSELSSDEDEVQDHRRQPRPYDDKLPGGEHDRYGDGEGDGEGEGDGDSEDDYREDRPSSSIRKKKLSSRPKQRRTEGDEGDGPGIGDGVRKRKRTTSGVAKKKKKSAYEDIDLNELPPEQANKIRLDMQIEAILKPKKGSRPKKRKNNEEVLDSFADDEVARLRETMNNAADEDIKAKENKLPATAKLRFLNEAMETLRKAALAQSISDNNLLDAVRRWLEPLPDRSLPALNIQRELFAALRKMEFIDSAVIKEAQLGPLVLFYTKCRRVTPDVKRIASELVSSWSRPIIKRSASYRDRVVPVMSRMDVDDTGPGGGGGSQMHSQYRPEKLSSILAKAREEDKRRVRKNAVTIPTSSLGTYTFAPRNNAGMQKMNASVDNDVERRKKNAERLKSLTRKATGK
;
A
#
# COMPACT_ATOMS: atom_id res chain seq x y z
N MET A 1 17.62 -6.22 57.42
CA MET A 1 17.04 -4.86 57.56
C MET A 1 18.05 -3.85 57.01
N PRO A 2 17.61 -2.76 56.37
CA PRO A 2 18.19 -2.30 55.08
C PRO A 2 19.02 -1.00 55.21
N PHE A 3 19.66 -0.46 54.15
CA PHE A 3 19.05 0.31 53.03
C PHE A 3 20.14 0.77 52.01
N PRO A 4 19.83 1.21 50.77
CA PRO A 4 19.44 0.37 49.62
C PRO A 4 20.33 0.58 48.37
N MET A 5 19.97 -0.09 47.26
CA MET A 5 20.50 0.20 45.91
C MET A 5 20.00 1.55 45.34
N ALA A 6 20.73 2.07 44.35
CA ALA A 6 20.21 3.03 43.37
C ALA A 6 20.69 2.63 41.95
N ILE A 7 19.80 2.02 41.15
CA ILE A 7 20.07 1.65 39.76
C ILE A 7 19.69 2.84 38.86
N VAL A 8 20.61 3.27 37.97
CA VAL A 8 20.36 4.36 37.02
C VAL A 8 19.76 3.81 35.73
N ALA A 9 18.44 3.69 35.69
CA ALA A 9 17.71 3.34 34.47
C ALA A 9 17.82 4.47 33.43
N SER A 10 18.48 4.20 32.30
CA SER A 10 18.62 5.15 31.19
C SER A 10 17.51 4.95 30.18
N LEU A 11 16.50 5.84 30.20
CA LEU A 11 15.36 5.78 29.27
C LEU A 11 15.78 6.18 27.84
N PHE A 12 16.08 5.19 27.01
CA PHE A 12 16.20 5.37 25.55
C PHE A 12 14.81 5.38 24.91
N LEU A 13 14.21 6.57 24.80
CA LEU A 13 13.02 6.76 23.98
C LEU A 13 13.40 6.75 22.48
N VAL A 14 13.53 5.56 21.91
CA VAL A 14 13.64 5.36 20.47
C VAL A 14 12.29 5.70 19.84
N LEU A 15 12.30 6.59 18.83
CA LEU A 15 11.14 6.83 17.98
C LEU A 15 11.04 5.69 16.97
N THR A 16 10.27 4.65 17.31
CA THR A 16 9.87 3.63 16.35
C THR A 16 9.04 4.26 15.23
N VAL A 17 9.40 3.97 13.99
CA VAL A 17 8.53 4.19 12.84
C VAL A 17 7.79 2.87 12.61
N THR A 18 6.79 2.60 13.45
CA THR A 18 5.85 1.52 13.18
C THR A 18 5.08 1.86 11.90
N ARG A 19 5.23 1.01 10.88
CA ARG A 19 4.55 1.16 9.58
C ARG A 19 3.78 -0.11 9.16
N ALA A 20 3.64 -1.07 10.08
CA ALA A 20 2.60 -2.08 9.94
C ALA A 20 1.23 -1.40 9.90
N SER A 21 0.35 -1.87 9.03
CA SER A 21 -1.09 -1.67 9.19
C SER A 21 -1.62 -2.73 10.15
N ASP A 22 -2.46 -2.37 11.12
CA ASP A 22 -3.10 -3.30 12.08
C ASP A 22 -4.15 -4.25 11.43
N TYR A 23 -4.10 -4.41 10.11
CA TYR A 23 -4.99 -5.22 9.29
C TYR A 23 -4.16 -6.32 8.61
N PRO A 24 -4.46 -7.62 8.81
CA PRO A 24 -3.60 -8.72 8.35
C PRO A 24 -3.61 -8.95 6.84
N PHE A 25 -4.63 -8.46 6.12
CA PHE A 25 -4.86 -8.71 4.68
C PHE A 25 -4.77 -7.42 3.80
N PRO A 26 -3.72 -6.58 3.91
CA PRO A 26 -3.68 -5.29 3.21
C PRO A 26 -3.67 -5.46 1.69
N TYR A 27 -2.91 -6.44 1.19
CA TYR A 27 -2.71 -6.71 -0.23
C TYR A 27 -3.66 -7.78 -0.75
N ASP A 28 -4.04 -7.67 -2.02
CA ASP A 28 -4.87 -8.64 -2.74
C ASP A 28 -3.94 -9.55 -3.58
N PRO A 29 -3.84 -10.87 -3.30
CA PRO A 29 -2.96 -11.79 -4.01
C PRO A 29 -3.55 -12.34 -5.32
N GLY A 30 -4.82 -12.03 -5.63
CA GLY A 30 -5.57 -12.62 -6.74
C GLY A 30 -6.64 -13.65 -6.33
N PHE A 31 -6.78 -13.94 -5.04
CA PHE A 31 -7.75 -14.90 -4.48
C PHE A 31 -8.16 -14.49 -3.05
N ASP A 32 -9.26 -15.07 -2.54
CA ASP A 32 -9.76 -14.77 -1.18
C ASP A 32 -8.89 -15.44 -0.09
N ILE A 33 -7.79 -14.77 0.23
CA ILE A 33 -6.89 -15.14 1.32
C ILE A 33 -7.57 -15.15 2.70
N GLN A 34 -8.65 -14.40 2.91
CA GLN A 34 -9.36 -14.41 4.19
C GLN A 34 -10.20 -15.69 4.34
N ALA A 35 -10.80 -16.18 3.24
CA ALA A 35 -11.41 -17.51 3.20
C ALA A 35 -10.36 -18.62 3.37
N VAL A 36 -9.23 -18.55 2.67
CA VAL A 36 -8.11 -19.51 2.82
C VAL A 36 -7.63 -19.59 4.27
N ALA A 37 -7.44 -18.45 4.94
CA ALA A 37 -7.03 -18.39 6.33
C ALA A 37 -8.09 -18.94 7.31
N ALA A 38 -9.38 -18.85 6.98
CA ALA A 38 -10.44 -19.45 7.78
C ALA A 38 -10.42 -20.99 7.67
N ILE A 39 -10.23 -21.53 6.47
CA ILE A 39 -10.07 -22.98 6.23
C ILE A 39 -8.77 -23.50 6.84
N ALA A 40 -7.66 -22.78 6.70
CA ALA A 40 -6.35 -23.11 7.28
C ALA A 40 -6.38 -23.27 8.81
N LYS A 41 -7.21 -22.48 9.51
CA LYS A 41 -7.44 -22.62 10.96
C LYS A 41 -8.37 -23.78 11.33
N ALA A 42 -9.23 -24.22 10.41
CA ALA A 42 -10.33 -25.15 10.68
C ALA A 42 -10.06 -26.61 10.27
N LEU A 43 -9.21 -26.84 9.27
CA LEU A 43 -8.85 -28.18 8.78
C LEU A 43 -7.89 -28.99 9.69
N PRO A 44 -6.89 -28.41 10.38
CA PRO A 44 -5.92 -29.17 11.18
C PRO A 44 -6.55 -30.11 12.21
N SER A 45 -5.92 -31.27 12.34
CA SER A 45 -6.41 -32.44 13.08
C SER A 45 -5.28 -33.20 13.81
N HIS A 46 -4.04 -33.13 13.31
CA HIS A 46 -2.85 -33.72 13.90
C HIS A 46 -1.85 -32.67 14.43
N SER A 47 -0.85 -33.09 15.20
CA SER A 47 0.08 -32.22 15.92
C SER A 47 0.92 -31.31 15.05
N TRP A 48 1.54 -31.83 13.98
CA TRP A 48 2.32 -31.03 13.03
C TRP A 48 1.47 -29.98 12.31
N GLU A 49 0.21 -30.31 12.01
CA GLU A 49 -0.78 -29.42 11.41
C GLU A 49 -1.15 -28.29 12.39
N PHE A 50 -1.34 -28.60 13.67
CA PHE A 50 -1.62 -27.60 14.71
C PHE A 50 -0.44 -26.63 14.94
N GLY A 51 0.80 -27.12 14.94
CA GLY A 51 2.00 -26.27 15.03
C GLY A 51 2.16 -25.37 13.81
N THR A 52 1.98 -25.94 12.62
CA THR A 52 2.04 -25.21 11.35
C THR A 52 0.97 -24.12 11.27
N ALA A 53 -0.26 -24.41 11.67
CA ALA A 53 -1.33 -23.42 11.77
C ALA A 53 -1.08 -22.37 12.87
N THR A 54 -0.39 -22.73 13.96
CA THR A 54 0.04 -21.76 14.98
C THR A 54 1.03 -20.76 14.39
N GLU A 55 2.07 -21.21 13.68
CA GLU A 55 3.03 -20.32 13.02
C GLU A 55 2.38 -19.48 11.91
N ALA A 56 1.52 -20.08 11.07
CA ALA A 56 0.80 -19.38 10.02
C ALA A 56 -0.13 -18.27 10.57
N LEU A 57 -0.86 -18.54 11.65
CA LEU A 57 -1.66 -17.54 12.34
C LEU A 57 -0.81 -16.46 13.01
N LEU A 58 0.36 -16.82 13.55
CA LEU A 58 1.27 -15.87 14.23
C LEU A 58 1.86 -14.88 13.21
N GLU A 59 2.34 -15.36 12.07
CA GLU A 59 2.83 -14.51 10.97
C GLU A 59 1.71 -13.70 10.31
N LEU A 60 0.50 -14.27 10.16
CA LEU A 60 -0.60 -13.55 9.53
C LEU A 60 -1.13 -12.42 10.41
N TYR A 61 -1.47 -12.69 11.67
CA TYR A 61 -2.14 -11.72 12.55
C TYR A 61 -1.20 -10.89 13.42
N ASN A 62 -0.01 -11.41 13.77
CA ASN A 62 0.92 -10.76 14.70
C ASN A 62 2.40 -10.90 14.26
N PRO A 63 2.77 -10.51 13.02
CA PRO A 63 4.12 -10.72 12.46
C PRO A 63 5.26 -10.12 13.28
N SER A 64 4.99 -9.14 14.15
CA SER A 64 5.96 -8.60 15.10
C SER A 64 6.46 -9.60 16.16
N TYR A 65 5.77 -10.72 16.36
CA TYR A 65 6.07 -11.73 17.37
C TYR A 65 6.64 -13.04 16.80
N SER A 66 6.55 -13.26 15.47
CA SER A 66 7.22 -14.39 14.81
C SER A 66 8.72 -14.13 14.67
N VAL A 67 9.50 -15.16 14.33
CA VAL A 67 10.96 -15.05 14.15
C VAL A 67 11.38 -14.09 13.04
N PHE A 68 10.47 -13.74 12.12
CA PHE A 68 10.65 -12.78 11.03
C PHE A 68 10.32 -11.33 11.43
N GLY A 69 9.78 -11.10 12.63
CA GLY A 69 9.55 -9.76 13.18
C GLY A 69 10.85 -8.96 13.34
N SER A 70 10.76 -7.64 13.42
CA SER A 70 11.96 -6.77 13.48
C SER A 70 12.72 -6.84 14.81
N GLN A 71 12.07 -7.25 15.90
CA GLN A 71 12.65 -7.43 17.25
C GLN A 71 11.88 -8.53 18.02
N PRO A 72 12.03 -9.82 17.66
CA PRO A 72 11.27 -10.91 18.26
C PRO A 72 11.87 -11.41 19.60
N PHE A 73 13.08 -10.93 19.94
CA PHE A 73 13.79 -11.30 21.16
C PHE A 73 14.17 -10.06 22.00
N PRO A 74 14.14 -10.14 23.35
CA PRO A 74 13.76 -11.31 24.17
C PRO A 74 12.28 -11.68 23.99
N VAL A 75 11.96 -12.98 24.14
CA VAL A 75 10.61 -13.52 23.85
C VAL A 75 9.55 -12.73 24.61
N PRO A 76 8.56 -12.14 23.93
CA PRO A 76 7.58 -11.26 24.56
C PRO A 76 6.66 -12.02 25.51
N THR A 77 6.28 -11.38 26.61
CA THR A 77 5.16 -11.83 27.44
C THR A 77 3.87 -11.31 26.79
N LEU A 78 3.01 -12.23 26.33
CA LEU A 78 1.80 -11.91 25.59
C LEU A 78 0.58 -12.48 26.32
N ASP A 79 -0.56 -11.80 26.24
CA ASP A 79 -1.83 -12.40 26.59
C ASP A 79 -2.30 -13.26 25.41
N LYS A 80 -2.71 -14.50 25.71
CA LYS A 80 -3.20 -15.42 24.68
C LYS A 80 -4.55 -14.98 24.11
N ASP A 81 -5.37 -14.28 24.91
CA ASP A 81 -6.70 -13.85 24.50
C ASP A 81 -6.64 -12.62 23.56
N GLU A 82 -5.51 -11.92 23.51
CA GLU A 82 -5.23 -10.84 22.55
C GLU A 82 -4.52 -11.31 21.26
N VAL A 83 -4.00 -12.55 21.22
CA VAL A 83 -3.16 -13.08 20.13
C VAL A 83 -3.78 -14.34 19.54
N PRO A 84 -4.47 -14.27 18.36
CA PRO A 84 -5.25 -15.38 17.81
C PRO A 84 -4.49 -16.70 17.59
N ALA A 85 -3.18 -16.63 17.39
CA ALA A 85 -2.29 -17.80 17.28
C ALA A 85 -2.06 -18.50 18.63
N LEU A 86 -1.94 -17.74 19.72
CA LEU A 86 -1.74 -18.29 21.07
C LEU A 86 -3.06 -18.80 21.67
N ALA A 87 -4.18 -18.13 21.38
CA ALA A 87 -5.52 -18.66 21.66
C ALA A 87 -5.74 -20.03 20.98
N TYR A 88 -5.24 -20.20 19.75
CA TYR A 88 -5.31 -21.45 19.01
C TYR A 88 -4.35 -22.51 19.57
N ALA A 89 -3.07 -22.18 19.78
CA ALA A 89 -2.10 -23.09 20.38
C ALA A 89 -2.54 -23.60 21.76
N ALA A 90 -3.14 -22.74 22.60
CA ALA A 90 -3.66 -23.11 23.91
C ALA A 90 -4.93 -24.00 23.87
N ASP A 91 -5.59 -24.12 22.71
CA ASP A 91 -6.71 -25.05 22.46
C ASP A 91 -6.20 -26.39 21.89
N LYS A 92 -5.04 -26.40 21.22
CA LYS A 92 -4.47 -27.59 20.55
C LYS A 92 -3.37 -28.32 21.31
N ILE A 93 -2.63 -27.63 22.19
CA ILE A 93 -1.59 -28.26 23.02
C ILE A 93 -2.26 -29.14 24.08
N ILE A 94 -2.02 -30.44 24.00
CA ILE A 94 -2.44 -31.45 24.97
C ILE A 94 -1.18 -31.90 25.73
N LEU A 95 -0.96 -31.29 26.90
CA LEU A 95 0.23 -31.53 27.73
C LEU A 95 0.30 -33.00 28.20
N GLY A 96 1.24 -33.76 27.63
CA GLY A 96 1.50 -35.15 27.97
C GLY A 96 2.82 -35.34 28.71
N GLN A 97 3.62 -36.33 28.28
CA GLN A 97 4.88 -36.74 28.90
C GLN A 97 5.86 -37.27 27.84
N ALA A 98 7.17 -37.12 28.08
CA ALA A 98 8.26 -37.61 27.22
C ALA A 98 8.08 -37.22 25.74
N GLN A 99 7.90 -38.20 24.85
CA GLN A 99 7.75 -38.03 23.40
C GLN A 99 6.45 -37.34 22.96
N ASN A 100 5.46 -37.25 23.84
CA ASN A 100 4.20 -36.57 23.62
C ASN A 100 4.11 -35.40 24.62
N GLY A 101 5.08 -34.49 24.63
CA GLY A 101 5.17 -33.41 25.62
C GLY A 101 4.12 -32.31 25.42
N LEU A 102 3.89 -31.93 24.16
CA LEU A 102 2.95 -30.87 23.76
C LEU A 102 1.68 -31.35 23.05
N SER A 103 1.70 -32.55 22.47
CA SER A 103 0.55 -33.22 21.85
C SER A 103 0.87 -34.70 21.67
N ASP A 104 -0.09 -35.51 21.23
CA ASP A 104 0.22 -36.82 20.64
C ASP A 104 1.01 -36.63 19.33
N GLY A 105 2.04 -37.45 19.14
CA GLY A 105 2.91 -37.47 17.95
C GLY A 105 2.78 -38.72 17.10
N ASP A 106 1.92 -39.67 17.44
CA ASP A 106 1.72 -40.95 16.70
C ASP A 106 3.03 -41.72 16.36
N GLY A 107 4.03 -41.62 17.23
CA GLY A 107 5.35 -42.23 17.04
C GLY A 107 6.38 -41.37 16.30
N ALA A 108 6.06 -40.11 16.01
CA ALA A 108 7.00 -39.08 15.58
C ALA A 108 7.63 -38.32 16.78
N VAL A 109 8.81 -37.76 16.53
CA VAL A 109 9.61 -36.94 17.46
C VAL A 109 9.46 -35.44 17.12
N GLY A 110 9.30 -35.11 15.83
CA GLY A 110 9.13 -33.73 15.39
C GLY A 110 7.72 -33.19 15.67
N ASP A 111 6.68 -33.99 15.48
CA ASP A 111 5.33 -33.47 15.27
C ASP A 111 4.75 -32.74 16.50
N PRO A 112 4.92 -33.22 17.75
CA PRO A 112 4.60 -32.43 18.95
C PRO A 112 5.47 -31.17 19.10
N ALA A 113 6.74 -31.23 18.66
CA ALA A 113 7.70 -30.13 18.73
C ALA A 113 7.28 -28.91 17.89
N SER A 114 6.48 -29.10 16.84
CA SER A 114 5.94 -28.04 15.99
C SER A 114 5.12 -26.99 16.76
N LEU A 115 4.49 -27.39 17.87
CA LEU A 115 3.75 -26.49 18.77
C LEU A 115 4.67 -25.74 19.75
N GLY A 116 5.97 -26.03 19.75
CA GLY A 116 6.92 -25.61 20.76
C GLY A 116 7.16 -24.11 20.85
N VAL A 117 7.13 -23.38 19.73
CA VAL A 117 7.23 -21.91 19.72
C VAL A 117 6.00 -21.30 20.43
N GLY A 118 4.81 -21.79 20.10
CA GLY A 118 3.57 -21.42 20.80
C GLY A 118 3.60 -21.76 22.29
N ALA A 119 4.13 -22.94 22.65
CA ALA A 119 4.29 -23.35 24.04
C ALA A 119 5.29 -22.48 24.84
N VAL A 120 6.37 -21.98 24.20
CA VAL A 120 7.32 -21.03 24.83
C VAL A 120 6.68 -19.66 25.04
N LEU A 121 5.90 -19.17 24.08
CA LEU A 121 5.16 -17.91 24.19
C LEU A 121 4.08 -17.97 25.28
N LEU A 122 3.26 -19.03 25.30
CA LEU A 122 2.30 -19.31 26.38
C LEU A 122 3.00 -19.53 27.73
N GLY A 123 4.19 -20.13 27.71
CA GLY A 123 5.05 -20.34 28.87
C GLY A 123 5.47 -19.07 29.61
N LYS A 124 5.28 -17.89 29.03
CA LYS A 124 5.52 -16.60 29.70
C LYS A 124 4.43 -16.20 30.68
N THR A 125 3.21 -16.70 30.52
CA THR A 125 2.06 -16.39 31.37
C THR A 125 1.53 -17.61 32.13
N ASP A 126 1.74 -18.82 31.61
CA ASP A 126 1.34 -20.08 32.26
C ASP A 126 2.49 -21.10 32.28
N SER A 127 2.93 -21.44 33.50
CA SER A 127 4.01 -22.39 33.76
C SER A 127 3.75 -23.81 33.25
N SER A 128 2.49 -24.18 32.98
CA SER A 128 2.14 -25.50 32.43
C SER A 128 2.68 -25.68 31.01
N PHE A 129 2.56 -24.66 30.16
CA PHE A 129 3.11 -24.69 28.79
C PHE A 129 4.64 -24.61 28.80
N ALA A 130 5.24 -23.83 29.71
CA ALA A 130 6.69 -23.84 29.93
C ALA A 130 7.21 -25.23 30.36
N GLY A 131 6.46 -25.93 31.22
CA GLY A 131 6.74 -27.30 31.63
C GLY A 131 6.57 -28.32 30.50
N GLY A 132 5.60 -28.12 29.61
CA GLY A 132 5.45 -28.90 28.37
C GLY A 132 6.64 -28.72 27.44
N ALA A 133 6.98 -27.47 27.10
CA ALA A 133 8.11 -27.14 26.23
C ALA A 133 9.44 -27.68 26.79
N PHE A 134 9.68 -27.57 28.10
CA PHE A 134 10.86 -28.15 28.73
C PHE A 134 10.94 -29.68 28.58
N GLN A 135 9.82 -30.40 28.72
CA GLN A 135 9.78 -31.86 28.56
C GLN A 135 10.04 -32.27 27.11
N GLU A 136 9.40 -31.59 26.16
CA GLU A 136 9.55 -31.81 24.72
C GLU A 136 11.02 -31.64 24.29
N PHE A 137 11.62 -30.48 24.61
CA PHE A 137 13.05 -30.22 24.42
C PHE A 137 13.94 -31.31 25.06
N THR A 138 13.62 -31.76 26.28
CA THR A 138 14.41 -32.76 27.02
C THR A 138 14.31 -34.15 26.38
N TYR A 139 13.15 -34.52 25.83
CA TYR A 139 13.00 -35.77 25.08
C TYR A 139 13.75 -35.74 23.75
N ILE A 140 13.48 -34.72 22.91
CA ILE A 140 14.09 -34.55 21.58
C ILE A 140 15.62 -34.55 21.64
N THR A 141 16.20 -33.84 22.61
CA THR A 141 17.66 -33.72 22.71
C THR A 141 18.32 -34.89 23.44
N GLY A 142 17.66 -35.50 24.43
CA GLY A 142 18.28 -36.47 25.35
C GLY A 142 17.83 -37.92 25.23
N GLN A 143 16.72 -38.23 24.55
CA GLN A 143 16.11 -39.58 24.52
C GLN A 143 15.73 -40.07 23.11
N ALA A 144 15.40 -39.18 22.18
CA ALA A 144 15.06 -39.58 20.80
C ALA A 144 16.21 -40.36 20.13
N PRO A 145 15.90 -41.36 19.27
CA PRO A 145 16.92 -42.09 18.50
C PRO A 145 17.77 -41.14 17.64
N ARG A 146 18.99 -41.57 17.29
CA ARG A 146 19.90 -40.79 16.43
C ARG A 146 20.46 -41.63 15.29
N PHE A 147 20.57 -40.98 14.13
CA PHE A 147 21.22 -41.54 12.94
C PHE A 147 22.74 -41.58 13.11
N TRP A 148 23.45 -42.26 12.19
CA TRP A 148 24.89 -42.54 12.34
C TRP A 148 25.77 -41.29 12.44
N ASN A 149 25.34 -40.16 11.87
CA ASN A 149 26.04 -38.86 11.93
C ASN A 149 25.66 -38.02 13.15
N GLY A 150 24.71 -38.46 13.98
CA GLY A 150 24.21 -37.74 15.15
C GLY A 150 22.94 -36.92 14.92
N ALA A 151 22.38 -36.90 13.70
CA ALA A 151 21.05 -36.37 13.45
C ALA A 151 20.02 -37.02 14.39
N ILE A 152 19.14 -36.24 14.98
CA ILE A 152 17.97 -36.71 15.73
C ILE A 152 17.02 -37.39 14.74
N SER A 153 16.37 -38.46 15.15
CA SER A 153 15.37 -39.16 14.34
C SER A 153 14.04 -38.40 14.31
N GLN A 154 13.30 -38.49 13.19
CA GLN A 154 11.88 -38.15 13.17
C GLN A 154 11.03 -39.19 13.92
N ARG A 155 11.54 -40.39 14.17
CA ARG A 155 10.79 -41.52 14.72
C ARG A 155 11.27 -41.93 16.12
N VAL A 156 10.33 -42.24 17.02
CA VAL A 156 10.63 -42.52 18.45
C VAL A 156 11.30 -43.87 18.69
N ASP A 157 11.14 -44.82 17.76
CA ASP A 157 11.48 -46.25 17.91
C ASP A 157 12.62 -46.73 16.98
N VAL A 158 12.90 -45.99 15.89
CA VAL A 158 13.98 -46.25 14.94
C VAL A 158 14.74 -44.97 14.62
N ALA A 159 15.96 -45.08 14.09
CA ALA A 159 16.69 -43.96 13.52
C ALA A 159 16.32 -43.77 12.04
N GLU A 160 15.52 -42.74 11.74
CA GLU A 160 14.94 -42.47 10.43
C GLU A 160 14.78 -40.96 10.25
N LEU A 161 15.23 -40.43 9.11
CA LEU A 161 15.22 -38.98 8.83
C LEU A 161 14.15 -38.69 7.77
N TRP A 162 13.20 -37.81 8.08
CA TRP A 162 12.18 -37.28 7.16
C TRP A 162 12.43 -35.78 6.99
N ALA A 163 12.38 -35.24 5.78
CA ALA A 163 12.66 -33.82 5.51
C ALA A 163 11.81 -32.86 6.39
N ASP A 164 10.58 -33.27 6.70
CA ASP A 164 9.55 -32.65 7.54
C ASP A 164 10.06 -32.22 8.92
N PHE A 165 10.89 -33.06 9.56
CA PHE A 165 11.41 -32.80 10.92
C PHE A 165 12.12 -31.45 11.03
N ILE A 166 12.74 -30.98 9.95
CA ILE A 166 13.45 -29.70 9.90
C ILE A 166 12.52 -28.49 10.05
N TYR A 167 11.24 -28.61 9.70
CA TYR A 167 10.25 -27.60 10.05
C TYR A 167 9.76 -27.73 11.49
N MET A 168 9.58 -28.96 11.98
CA MET A 168 8.90 -29.19 13.26
C MET A 168 9.80 -28.91 14.48
N ALA A 169 11.01 -29.48 14.52
CA ALA A 169 11.83 -29.47 15.74
C ALA A 169 12.93 -28.40 15.79
N PRO A 170 13.82 -28.22 14.79
CA PRO A 170 14.90 -27.23 14.87
C PRO A 170 14.44 -25.78 15.10
N PRO A 171 13.33 -25.28 14.52
CA PRO A 171 12.81 -23.93 14.82
C PRO A 171 12.42 -23.77 16.29
N PHE A 172 11.74 -24.77 16.86
CA PHE A 172 11.43 -24.79 18.30
C PHE A 172 12.70 -24.83 19.16
N LEU A 173 13.64 -25.72 18.86
CA LEU A 173 14.90 -25.83 19.61
C LEU A 173 15.70 -24.50 19.55
N ALA A 174 15.74 -23.84 18.40
CA ALA A 174 16.37 -22.53 18.23
C ALA A 174 15.66 -21.43 19.05
N TYR A 175 14.32 -21.37 19.00
CA TYR A 175 13.54 -20.38 19.73
C TYR A 175 13.67 -20.57 21.26
N TYR A 176 13.56 -21.81 21.73
CA TYR A 176 13.76 -22.21 23.12
C TYR A 176 15.20 -21.92 23.58
N ALA A 177 16.20 -22.10 22.71
CA ALA A 177 17.59 -21.78 23.01
C ALA A 177 17.85 -20.28 23.22
N VAL A 178 17.26 -19.42 22.39
CA VAL A 178 17.36 -17.96 22.58
C VAL A 178 16.66 -17.55 23.88
N ASP A 179 15.49 -18.12 24.16
CA ASP A 179 14.75 -17.80 25.37
C ASP A 179 15.46 -18.24 26.66
N THR A 180 15.98 -19.47 26.68
CA THR A 180 16.70 -20.05 27.82
C THR A 180 18.18 -19.68 27.87
N SER A 181 18.64 -18.75 27.02
CA SER A 181 20.02 -18.25 27.00
C SER A 181 21.09 -19.33 26.75
N ASN A 182 20.77 -20.31 25.90
CA ASN A 182 21.55 -21.54 25.71
C ASN A 182 22.23 -21.60 24.32
N THR A 183 23.46 -21.07 24.21
CA THR A 183 24.25 -21.11 22.96
C THR A 183 24.38 -22.51 22.36
N SER A 184 24.64 -23.54 23.17
CA SER A 184 24.88 -24.89 22.66
C SER A 184 23.63 -25.55 22.08
N LEU A 185 22.44 -25.20 22.57
CA LEU A 185 21.18 -25.64 21.96
C LEU A 185 20.88 -24.89 20.66
N LEU A 186 21.21 -23.59 20.59
CA LEU A 186 21.04 -22.81 19.36
C LEU A 186 21.99 -23.32 18.25
N GLN A 187 23.22 -23.67 18.61
CA GLN A 187 24.16 -24.36 17.71
C GLN A 187 23.62 -25.72 17.27
N LEU A 188 23.14 -26.56 18.21
CA LEU A 188 22.55 -27.87 17.90
C LEU A 188 21.40 -27.77 16.89
N ALA A 189 20.56 -26.74 16.97
CA ALA A 189 19.47 -26.52 16.01
C ALA A 189 19.97 -26.23 14.60
N VAL A 190 21.05 -25.46 14.44
CA VAL A 190 21.73 -25.25 13.15
C VAL A 190 22.41 -26.53 12.67
N ASP A 191 23.07 -27.26 13.57
CA ASP A 191 23.75 -28.52 13.26
C ASP A 191 22.77 -29.58 12.76
N GLN A 192 21.54 -29.66 13.30
CA GLN A 192 20.52 -30.60 12.80
C GLN A 192 20.19 -30.35 11.33
N CYS A 193 20.07 -29.10 10.89
CA CYS A 193 19.82 -28.77 9.48
C CYS A 193 20.93 -29.31 8.57
N GLY A 194 22.20 -29.12 8.96
CA GLY A 194 23.34 -29.64 8.20
C GLY A 194 23.48 -31.17 8.23
N LEU A 195 23.13 -31.80 9.36
CA LEU A 195 23.17 -33.25 9.52
C LEU A 195 22.04 -33.96 8.77
N TYR A 196 20.87 -33.33 8.63
CA TYR A 196 19.81 -33.81 7.73
C TYR A 196 20.22 -33.65 6.27
N ARG A 197 20.71 -32.46 5.86
CA ARG A 197 21.23 -32.21 4.51
C ARG A 197 22.31 -33.22 4.10
N GLN A 198 23.20 -33.61 5.02
CA GLN A 198 24.25 -34.61 4.77
C GLN A 198 23.70 -35.99 4.36
N VAL A 199 22.48 -36.33 4.76
CA VAL A 199 21.87 -37.64 4.54
C VAL A 199 20.81 -37.58 3.44
N LEU A 200 19.93 -36.57 3.48
CA LEU A 200 18.77 -36.46 2.59
C LEU A 200 19.05 -35.75 1.26
N GLN A 201 20.14 -34.97 1.11
CA GLN A 201 20.41 -34.32 -0.18
C GLN A 201 20.64 -35.37 -1.27
N ALA A 202 19.79 -35.33 -2.30
CA ALA A 202 19.74 -36.36 -3.34
C ALA A 202 21.04 -36.40 -4.15
N ASN A 203 21.54 -37.60 -4.44
CA ASN A 203 22.79 -37.80 -5.17
C ASN A 203 22.58 -37.67 -6.69
N LEU A 204 22.19 -36.46 -7.12
CA LEU A 204 21.89 -36.11 -8.49
C LEU A 204 23.15 -35.67 -9.26
N SER A 205 23.11 -35.79 -10.59
CA SER A 205 24.15 -35.22 -11.45
C SER A 205 24.00 -33.71 -11.51
N SER A 206 25.09 -32.95 -11.33
CA SER A 206 25.14 -31.47 -11.47
C SER A 206 24.99 -30.98 -12.94
N SER A 207 24.12 -31.65 -13.67
CA SER A 207 23.69 -31.41 -15.04
C SER A 207 22.16 -31.48 -15.18
N VAL A 208 21.44 -31.98 -14.15
CA VAL A 208 19.99 -31.78 -14.04
C VAL A 208 19.76 -30.40 -13.43
N PRO A 209 18.79 -29.60 -13.91
CA PRO A 209 18.53 -28.26 -13.35
C PRO A 209 18.00 -28.27 -11.91
N TRP A 210 17.56 -29.43 -11.41
CA TRP A 210 17.00 -29.61 -10.08
C TRP A 210 17.96 -30.34 -9.11
N ASP A 211 19.28 -30.10 -9.22
CA ASP A 211 20.22 -30.59 -8.20
C ASP A 211 20.09 -29.80 -6.88
N GLY A 212 20.69 -30.30 -5.80
CA GLY A 212 20.59 -29.70 -4.46
C GLY A 212 19.36 -30.10 -3.64
N VAL A 213 18.24 -30.47 -4.28
CA VAL A 213 17.01 -30.96 -3.61
C VAL A 213 17.23 -32.26 -2.82
N TRP A 214 16.30 -32.57 -1.91
CA TRP A 214 16.39 -33.69 -0.97
C TRP A 214 15.43 -34.83 -1.33
N GLU A 215 15.87 -36.06 -1.04
CA GLU A 215 15.04 -37.26 -0.89
C GLU A 215 14.15 -37.10 0.36
N HIS A 216 12.94 -37.67 0.32
CA HIS A 216 11.91 -37.43 1.34
C HIS A 216 12.22 -38.10 2.70
N ILE A 217 12.38 -39.43 2.72
CA ILE A 217 12.57 -40.23 3.95
C ILE A 217 13.67 -41.28 3.76
N ILE A 218 14.70 -41.24 4.62
CA ILE A 218 15.74 -42.27 4.69
C ILE A 218 15.74 -42.95 6.07
N GLY A 219 15.37 -44.23 6.08
CA GLY A 219 15.44 -45.10 7.25
C GLY A 219 14.84 -46.50 7.02
N PRO A 220 14.55 -47.26 8.09
CA PRO A 220 14.17 -48.67 8.00
C PRO A 220 12.65 -48.96 7.99
N GLN A 221 11.77 -47.96 8.11
CA GLN A 221 10.31 -48.14 8.18
C GLN A 221 9.55 -47.44 7.05
N SER A 222 9.70 -46.12 6.92
CA SER A 222 8.87 -45.29 6.04
C SER A 222 9.63 -44.76 4.82
N ALA A 223 10.68 -45.46 4.39
CA ALA A 223 11.60 -44.98 3.36
C ALA A 223 10.92 -44.58 2.03
N ASP A 224 11.20 -43.36 1.60
CA ASP A 224 10.78 -42.76 0.34
C ASP A 224 11.96 -41.96 -0.22
N LEU A 225 12.59 -42.48 -1.27
CA LEU A 225 13.75 -41.87 -1.91
C LEU A 225 13.34 -40.89 -3.04
N GLY A 226 12.04 -40.62 -3.19
CA GLY A 226 11.53 -39.65 -4.15
C GLY A 226 11.80 -38.21 -3.75
N LEU A 227 11.88 -37.32 -4.74
CA LEU A 227 12.15 -35.89 -4.55
C LEU A 227 10.85 -35.14 -4.18
N TRP A 228 10.28 -35.46 -3.02
CA TRP A 228 8.96 -34.96 -2.62
C TRP A 228 8.97 -33.44 -2.38
N GLY A 229 8.15 -32.71 -3.13
CA GLY A 229 8.14 -31.25 -3.17
C GLY A 229 7.67 -30.61 -1.87
N THR A 230 6.69 -31.21 -1.18
CA THR A 230 6.25 -30.73 0.15
C THR A 230 7.34 -30.94 1.22
N GLY A 231 8.03 -32.09 1.22
CA GLY A 231 9.19 -32.33 2.09
C GLY A 231 10.34 -31.34 1.89
N ASN A 232 10.64 -31.01 0.62
CA ASN A 232 11.60 -29.95 0.28
C ASN A 232 11.13 -28.55 0.74
N GLY A 233 9.82 -28.28 0.67
CA GLY A 233 9.20 -27.10 1.28
C GLY A 233 9.40 -27.03 2.79
N TRP A 234 9.11 -28.12 3.52
CA TRP A 234 9.33 -28.20 4.97
C TRP A 234 10.80 -27.95 5.34
N ALA A 235 11.74 -28.63 4.67
CA ALA A 235 13.16 -28.50 4.95
C ALA A 235 13.67 -27.07 4.74
N SER A 236 13.35 -26.46 3.60
CA SER A 236 13.75 -25.08 3.29
C SER A 236 13.08 -24.05 4.21
N ALA A 237 11.79 -24.19 4.51
CA ALA A 237 11.07 -23.29 5.44
C ALA A 237 11.54 -23.43 6.90
N GLY A 238 11.83 -24.64 7.34
CA GLY A 238 12.39 -24.91 8.66
C GLY A 238 13.77 -24.29 8.86
N MET A 239 14.67 -24.50 7.90
CA MET A 239 15.98 -23.81 7.88
C MET A 239 15.82 -22.28 7.85
N THR A 240 14.81 -21.75 7.13
CA THR A 240 14.52 -20.31 7.08
C THR A 240 14.08 -19.75 8.45
N ARG A 241 13.30 -20.50 9.24
CA ARG A 241 12.96 -20.12 10.64
C ARG A 241 14.19 -20.15 11.56
N VAL A 242 15.06 -21.16 11.43
CA VAL A 242 16.32 -21.26 12.20
C VAL A 242 17.26 -20.11 11.84
N LEU A 243 17.38 -19.78 10.55
CA LEU A 243 18.18 -18.64 10.06
C LEU A 243 17.68 -17.32 10.63
N ALA A 244 16.38 -17.02 10.53
CA ALA A 244 15.78 -15.82 11.11
C ALA A 244 16.00 -15.75 12.63
N THR A 245 15.92 -16.89 13.33
CA THR A 245 16.22 -16.99 14.76
C THR A 245 17.68 -16.65 15.06
N VAL A 246 18.65 -17.23 14.33
CA VAL A 246 20.09 -16.93 14.49
C VAL A 246 20.41 -15.48 14.12
N MET A 247 19.75 -14.92 13.11
CA MET A 247 19.91 -13.51 12.71
C MET A 247 19.40 -12.55 13.78
N ASN A 248 18.22 -12.78 14.35
CA ASN A 248 17.61 -11.94 15.39
C ASN A 248 18.11 -12.23 16.83
N ALA A 249 18.80 -13.35 17.06
CA ALA A 249 19.31 -13.71 18.39
C ALA A 249 20.28 -12.66 18.96
N PRO A 250 20.24 -12.38 20.29
CA PRO A 250 21.21 -11.53 20.98
C PRO A 250 22.66 -11.95 20.67
N GLY A 251 23.46 -11.02 20.12
CA GLY A 251 24.76 -11.34 19.51
C GLY A 251 25.85 -11.93 20.42
N TRP A 252 25.61 -12.01 21.74
CA TRP A 252 26.46 -12.75 22.67
C TRP A 252 26.18 -14.26 22.69
N LEU A 253 24.96 -14.71 22.33
CA LEU A 253 24.67 -16.13 22.10
C LEU A 253 25.37 -16.65 20.85
N THR A 254 25.43 -15.82 19.80
CA THR A 254 25.95 -16.17 18.47
C THR A 254 27.42 -15.77 18.28
N LEU A 255 28.13 -15.39 19.34
CA LEU A 255 29.44 -14.77 19.25
C LEU A 255 30.50 -15.72 18.67
N GLY A 256 31.12 -15.31 17.56
CA GLY A 256 32.20 -16.06 16.90
C GLY A 256 31.75 -17.18 15.97
N TRP A 257 30.43 -17.41 15.80
CA TRP A 257 29.91 -18.44 14.90
C TRP A 257 28.69 -18.01 14.07
N LYS A 258 28.05 -16.87 14.38
CA LYS A 258 26.85 -16.35 13.68
C LYS A 258 27.00 -16.38 12.16
N ASP A 259 28.09 -15.80 11.65
CA ASP A 259 28.26 -15.53 10.22
C ASP A 259 28.36 -16.85 9.44
N GLN A 260 29.14 -17.82 9.95
CA GLN A 260 29.22 -19.17 9.37
C GLN A 260 27.86 -19.91 9.39
N ALA A 261 27.07 -19.75 10.45
CA ALA A 261 25.73 -20.36 10.51
C ALA A 261 24.76 -19.69 9.53
N VAL A 262 24.86 -18.37 9.34
CA VAL A 262 24.09 -17.61 8.35
C VAL A 262 24.47 -18.05 6.93
N ASP A 263 25.77 -18.09 6.60
CA ASP A 263 26.27 -18.51 5.29
C ASP A 263 25.84 -19.95 4.97
N ASN A 264 26.04 -20.88 5.91
CA ASN A 264 25.65 -22.28 5.78
C ASN A 264 24.14 -22.42 5.51
N LEU A 265 23.28 -21.89 6.39
CA LEU A 265 21.83 -22.00 6.24
C LEU A 265 21.35 -21.33 4.95
N THR A 266 21.90 -20.18 4.58
CA THR A 266 21.56 -19.48 3.33
C THR A 266 21.87 -20.35 2.11
N GLY A 267 23.06 -20.97 2.06
CA GLY A 267 23.42 -21.90 0.99
C GLY A 267 22.55 -23.16 0.96
N TRP A 268 22.25 -23.76 2.10
CA TRP A 268 21.42 -24.98 2.17
C TRP A 268 19.96 -24.73 1.80
N ILE A 269 19.43 -23.54 2.08
CA ILE A 269 18.11 -23.10 1.60
C ILE A 269 18.16 -22.82 0.10
N GLN A 270 19.22 -22.16 -0.38
CA GLN A 270 19.40 -21.83 -1.79
C GLN A 270 19.49 -23.09 -2.66
N GLU A 271 20.20 -24.13 -2.25
CA GLU A 271 20.27 -25.42 -2.94
C GLU A 271 18.88 -26.06 -3.18
N ILE A 272 17.97 -25.98 -2.20
CA ILE A 272 16.60 -26.52 -2.35
C ILE A 272 15.76 -25.62 -3.25
N VAL A 273 15.86 -24.29 -3.10
CA VAL A 273 15.05 -23.33 -3.85
C VAL A 273 15.49 -23.25 -5.32
N ASP A 274 16.80 -23.21 -5.60
CA ASP A 274 17.35 -23.29 -6.95
C ASP A 274 16.91 -24.59 -7.64
N GLY A 275 17.03 -25.71 -6.93
CA GLY A 275 16.63 -27.01 -7.44
C GLY A 275 15.13 -27.10 -7.73
N ALA A 276 14.28 -26.50 -6.89
CA ALA A 276 12.84 -26.39 -7.15
C ALA A 276 12.52 -25.45 -8.33
N ILE A 277 13.22 -24.31 -8.47
CA ILE A 277 13.08 -23.40 -9.62
C ILE A 277 13.46 -24.09 -10.94
N GLY A 278 14.45 -24.98 -10.91
CA GLY A 278 14.85 -25.81 -12.05
C GLY A 278 13.94 -27.01 -12.34
N ALA A 279 13.00 -27.36 -11.46
CA ALA A 279 12.15 -28.54 -11.61
C ALA A 279 11.07 -28.37 -12.70
N PRO A 280 10.68 -29.46 -13.39
CA PRO A 280 9.68 -29.42 -14.46
C PRO A 280 8.26 -29.18 -13.94
N LEU A 281 7.83 -27.91 -13.97
CA LEU A 281 6.49 -27.47 -13.60
C LEU A 281 5.37 -28.25 -14.32
N ASN A 282 4.19 -28.27 -13.69
CA ASN A 282 2.93 -28.70 -14.28
C ASN A 282 1.88 -27.62 -14.04
N ASP A 283 1.27 -27.10 -15.11
CA ASP A 283 0.23 -26.06 -15.08
C ASP A 283 0.62 -24.78 -14.30
N GLY A 284 1.91 -24.45 -14.25
CA GLY A 284 2.42 -23.29 -13.50
C GLY A 284 2.63 -23.53 -12.00
N LEU A 285 2.58 -24.77 -11.53
CA LEU A 285 2.94 -25.22 -10.18
C LEU A 285 4.12 -26.21 -10.21
N LEU A 286 4.79 -26.41 -9.08
CA LEU A 286 5.65 -27.57 -8.85
C LEU A 286 4.81 -28.86 -8.84
N ARG A 287 5.50 -30.00 -8.93
CA ARG A 287 4.91 -31.33 -8.77
C ARG A 287 5.07 -31.82 -7.33
N ASN A 288 4.19 -32.73 -6.90
CA ASN A 288 4.30 -33.43 -5.62
C ASN A 288 5.62 -34.22 -5.52
N TYR A 289 6.08 -34.83 -6.61
CA TYR A 289 7.46 -35.31 -6.78
C TYR A 289 8.12 -34.51 -7.91
N LEU A 290 9.18 -33.76 -7.57
CA LEU A 290 9.67 -32.63 -8.36
C LEU A 290 10.12 -33.01 -9.79
N ASP A 291 10.75 -34.17 -9.95
CA ASP A 291 11.29 -34.66 -11.23
C ASP A 291 10.32 -35.56 -12.01
N ASP A 292 9.22 -35.98 -11.40
CA ASP A 292 8.30 -36.98 -11.96
C ASP A 292 7.40 -36.37 -13.06
N THR A 293 7.92 -36.43 -14.28
CA THR A 293 7.19 -36.07 -15.51
C THR A 293 6.48 -37.26 -16.15
N SER A 294 6.36 -38.40 -15.45
CA SER A 294 5.63 -39.54 -15.96
C SER A 294 4.12 -39.27 -15.99
N ASN A 295 3.43 -39.90 -16.95
CA ASN A 295 1.98 -39.70 -17.15
C ASN A 295 1.16 -40.85 -16.56
N ASP A 296 1.62 -41.44 -15.45
CA ASP A 296 0.91 -42.50 -14.73
C ASP A 296 0.01 -41.98 -13.59
N GLY A 297 0.18 -40.71 -13.20
CA GLY A 297 -0.57 -40.01 -12.16
C GLY A 297 0.22 -39.76 -10.87
N HIS A 298 1.43 -40.30 -10.73
CA HIS A 298 2.23 -40.13 -9.52
C HIS A 298 2.81 -38.70 -9.40
N GLY A 299 3.37 -38.12 -10.45
CA GLY A 299 3.91 -36.75 -10.50
C GLY A 299 2.90 -35.65 -10.86
N PHE A 300 1.87 -35.43 -10.03
CA PHE A 300 0.83 -34.42 -10.25
C PHE A 300 1.20 -33.01 -9.76
N GLN A 301 0.50 -31.98 -10.24
CA GLN A 301 0.71 -30.57 -9.84
C GLN A 301 0.31 -30.34 -8.36
N ASP A 302 1.17 -29.75 -7.53
CA ASP A 302 0.96 -29.63 -6.07
C ASP A 302 1.03 -28.18 -5.58
N ILE A 303 -0.06 -27.70 -4.98
CA ILE A 303 -0.14 -26.38 -4.36
C ILE A 303 0.63 -26.29 -3.04
N SER A 304 0.85 -27.42 -2.34
CA SER A 304 1.51 -27.44 -1.03
C SER A 304 2.99 -27.08 -1.14
N GLY A 305 3.79 -27.91 -1.84
CA GLY A 305 5.22 -27.65 -2.06
C GLY A 305 5.45 -26.32 -2.79
N SER A 306 4.63 -26.01 -3.80
CA SER A 306 4.68 -24.73 -4.54
C SER A 306 4.57 -23.52 -3.62
N SER A 307 3.52 -23.46 -2.79
CA SER A 307 3.28 -22.28 -1.95
C SER A 307 4.26 -22.17 -0.80
N LEU A 308 4.72 -23.28 -0.20
CA LEU A 308 5.72 -23.24 0.87
C LEU A 308 7.11 -22.81 0.35
N ILE A 309 7.54 -23.29 -0.82
CA ILE A 309 8.82 -22.87 -1.42
C ILE A 309 8.73 -21.42 -1.93
N ALA A 310 7.59 -20.97 -2.44
CA ALA A 310 7.35 -19.55 -2.73
C ALA A 310 7.40 -18.68 -1.45
N ALA A 311 6.87 -19.16 -0.32
CA ALA A 311 7.00 -18.48 0.97
C ALA A 311 8.47 -18.32 1.39
N VAL A 312 9.28 -19.37 1.19
CA VAL A 312 10.73 -19.33 1.43
C VAL A 312 11.41 -18.30 0.54
N ALA A 313 11.13 -18.29 -0.76
CA ALA A 313 11.73 -17.32 -1.69
C ALA A 313 11.46 -15.87 -1.25
N TYR A 314 10.22 -15.52 -0.86
CA TYR A 314 9.90 -14.20 -0.32
C TYR A 314 10.59 -13.91 1.02
N ARG A 315 10.63 -14.87 1.96
CA ARG A 315 11.33 -14.69 3.25
C ARG A 315 12.83 -14.49 3.04
N MET A 316 13.44 -15.24 2.14
CA MET A 316 14.87 -15.17 1.85
C MET A 316 15.25 -13.93 1.04
N ALA A 317 14.39 -13.42 0.16
CA ALA A 317 14.60 -12.10 -0.48
C ALA A 317 14.67 -10.95 0.54
N VAL A 318 13.95 -11.05 1.67
CA VAL A 318 14.02 -10.06 2.76
C VAL A 318 15.22 -10.29 3.69
N LEU A 319 15.54 -11.55 4.03
CA LEU A 319 16.62 -11.89 4.96
C LEU A 319 18.01 -11.82 4.31
N GLN A 320 18.14 -12.26 3.06
CA GLN A 320 19.39 -12.45 2.32
C GLN A 320 19.32 -11.92 0.88
N PRO A 321 18.98 -10.63 0.66
CA PRO A 321 18.81 -10.00 -0.67
C PRO A 321 20.08 -9.98 -1.55
N SER A 322 21.23 -10.37 -1.01
CA SER A 322 22.47 -10.56 -1.79
C SER A 322 22.56 -11.90 -2.50
N SER A 323 21.80 -12.91 -2.03
CA SER A 323 21.74 -14.26 -2.60
C SER A 323 20.39 -14.53 -3.29
N PHE A 324 19.31 -13.99 -2.74
CA PHE A 324 17.95 -14.13 -3.26
C PHE A 324 17.51 -12.85 -3.97
N GLY A 325 17.82 -12.77 -5.27
CA GLY A 325 17.53 -11.65 -6.16
C GLY A 325 16.11 -11.61 -6.74
N GLU A 326 15.96 -10.75 -7.76
CA GLU A 326 14.70 -10.46 -8.48
C GLU A 326 14.11 -11.72 -9.15
N GLU A 327 14.96 -12.67 -9.56
CA GLU A 327 14.59 -13.95 -10.16
C GLU A 327 13.80 -14.87 -9.19
N TYR A 328 14.14 -14.88 -7.90
CA TYR A 328 13.43 -15.66 -6.88
C TYR A 328 12.07 -15.03 -6.55
N ILE A 329 12.01 -13.70 -6.52
CA ILE A 329 10.77 -12.95 -6.31
C ILE A 329 9.83 -13.19 -7.49
N GLN A 330 10.31 -13.09 -8.73
CA GLN A 330 9.51 -13.31 -9.94
C GLN A 330 8.94 -14.74 -9.98
N TRP A 331 9.75 -15.77 -9.69
CA TRP A 331 9.25 -17.15 -9.64
C TRP A 331 8.17 -17.32 -8.57
N ALA A 332 8.35 -16.74 -7.38
CA ALA A 332 7.36 -16.80 -6.31
C ALA A 332 6.09 -15.98 -6.62
N ASP A 333 6.20 -14.88 -7.36
CA ASP A 333 5.08 -14.08 -7.86
C ASP A 333 4.33 -14.79 -9.00
N ASP A 334 5.02 -15.57 -9.83
CA ASP A 334 4.43 -16.45 -10.84
C ASP A 334 3.61 -17.56 -10.16
N ILE A 335 4.19 -18.32 -9.21
CA ILE A 335 3.47 -19.31 -8.39
C ILE A 335 2.23 -18.68 -7.72
N ARG A 336 2.40 -17.56 -7.00
CA ARG A 336 1.30 -16.84 -6.34
C ARG A 336 0.21 -16.41 -7.33
N THR A 337 0.57 -16.10 -8.57
CA THR A 337 -0.38 -15.71 -9.62
C THR A 337 -1.10 -16.92 -10.22
N THR A 338 -0.43 -18.08 -10.37
CA THR A 338 -1.08 -19.37 -10.70
C THR A 338 -2.13 -19.75 -9.66
N LEU A 339 -1.88 -19.53 -8.36
CA LEU A 339 -2.88 -19.78 -7.31
C LEU A 339 -4.14 -18.90 -7.43
N GLY A 340 -4.04 -17.74 -8.10
CA GLY A 340 -5.17 -16.87 -8.43
C GLY A 340 -5.90 -17.23 -9.73
N SER A 341 -5.56 -18.36 -10.37
CA SER A 341 -6.11 -18.79 -11.65
C SER A 341 -6.81 -20.16 -11.55
N ASN A 342 -7.13 -20.74 -12.72
CA ASN A 342 -7.78 -22.03 -12.85
C ASN A 342 -6.84 -23.02 -13.58
N ASP A 343 -6.96 -24.29 -13.22
CA ASP A 343 -6.25 -25.41 -13.86
C ASP A 343 -6.65 -25.57 -15.34
N ALA A 344 -5.94 -26.43 -16.06
CA ALA A 344 -6.19 -26.78 -17.45
C ALA A 344 -7.59 -27.38 -17.73
N ASN A 345 -8.35 -27.77 -16.71
CA ASN A 345 -9.74 -28.24 -16.81
C ASN A 345 -10.78 -27.14 -16.51
N GLY A 346 -10.34 -25.97 -16.01
CA GLY A 346 -11.18 -24.85 -15.61
C GLY A 346 -11.57 -24.81 -14.13
N ASN A 347 -10.99 -25.64 -13.25
CA ASN A 347 -11.20 -25.61 -11.79
C ASN A 347 -10.30 -24.54 -11.14
N PRO A 348 -10.80 -23.71 -10.20
CA PRO A 348 -9.96 -22.71 -9.53
C PRO A 348 -8.98 -23.34 -8.53
N HIS A 349 -7.72 -22.87 -8.51
CA HIS A 349 -6.71 -23.34 -7.55
C HIS A 349 -7.00 -22.95 -6.10
N VAL A 350 -7.68 -21.81 -5.91
CA VAL A 350 -8.28 -21.41 -4.64
C VAL A 350 -9.78 -21.28 -4.85
N THR A 351 -10.55 -22.19 -4.25
CA THR A 351 -12.01 -22.20 -4.39
C THR A 351 -12.67 -20.99 -3.71
N ALA A 352 -13.91 -20.69 -4.07
CA ALA A 352 -14.69 -19.60 -3.47
C ALA A 352 -14.98 -19.77 -1.96
N ASN A 353 -14.69 -20.94 -1.38
CA ASN A 353 -14.76 -21.18 0.07
C ASN A 353 -13.38 -21.19 0.76
N GLY A 354 -12.30 -20.93 0.04
CA GLY A 354 -10.94 -20.93 0.57
C GLY A 354 -10.25 -22.30 0.63
N THR A 355 -10.84 -23.36 0.07
CA THR A 355 -10.12 -24.64 -0.12
C THR A 355 -9.05 -24.45 -1.18
N VAL A 356 -7.81 -24.86 -0.91
CA VAL A 356 -6.72 -24.84 -1.89
C VAL A 356 -6.55 -26.22 -2.55
N THR A 357 -6.28 -26.26 -3.85
CA THR A 357 -6.29 -27.50 -4.64
C THR A 357 -5.53 -27.36 -5.98
N PRO A 358 -5.04 -28.44 -6.59
CA PRO A 358 -4.76 -29.76 -6.00
C PRO A 358 -3.60 -29.73 -4.99
N ALA A 359 -3.66 -30.59 -3.98
CA ALA A 359 -2.65 -30.70 -2.92
C ALA A 359 -2.25 -32.17 -2.66
N VAL A 360 -1.11 -32.40 -2.03
CA VAL A 360 -0.79 -33.71 -1.41
C VAL A 360 -1.77 -34.07 -0.28
N ASN A 361 -1.95 -35.37 -0.04
CA ASN A 361 -2.61 -35.91 1.15
C ASN A 361 -1.58 -36.08 2.29
N PRO A 362 -1.68 -35.35 3.42
CA PRO A 362 -0.73 -35.48 4.54
C PRO A 362 -0.68 -36.89 5.15
N LEU A 363 -1.79 -37.64 5.07
CA LEU A 363 -1.91 -39.00 5.62
C LEU A 363 -1.56 -40.08 4.58
N GLY A 364 -1.04 -39.69 3.41
CA GLY A 364 -0.81 -40.58 2.27
C GLY A 364 0.02 -39.91 1.19
N TRP A 365 1.29 -39.59 1.48
CA TRP A 365 2.18 -38.88 0.55
C TRP A 365 2.43 -39.61 -0.78
N THR A 366 2.22 -40.94 -0.81
CA THR A 366 2.29 -41.80 -2.00
C THR A 366 0.97 -41.95 -2.77
N ASP A 367 -0.11 -41.26 -2.38
CA ASP A 367 -1.38 -41.28 -3.11
C ASP A 367 -1.22 -40.62 -4.49
N THR A 368 -1.43 -41.39 -5.57
CA THR A 368 -1.42 -40.90 -6.97
C THR A 368 -2.70 -40.14 -7.37
N THR A 369 -3.53 -39.75 -6.39
CA THR A 369 -4.78 -39.01 -6.60
C THR A 369 -4.70 -37.68 -5.85
N PRO A 370 -4.68 -36.53 -6.54
CA PRO A 370 -4.53 -35.24 -5.88
C PRO A 370 -5.68 -34.95 -4.90
N TYR A 371 -5.36 -34.41 -3.73
CA TYR A 371 -6.34 -34.05 -2.73
C TYR A 371 -7.06 -32.75 -3.10
N THR A 372 -8.40 -32.81 -3.13
CA THR A 372 -9.26 -31.73 -3.63
C THR A 372 -10.27 -31.19 -2.61
N ALA A 373 -10.43 -31.85 -1.46
CA ALA A 373 -11.27 -31.38 -0.37
C ALA A 373 -10.64 -30.24 0.46
N GLY A 374 -9.31 -30.10 0.36
CA GLY A 374 -8.48 -29.14 1.11
C GLY A 374 -7.51 -29.86 2.03
N SER A 375 -6.21 -29.64 1.80
CA SER A 375 -5.14 -30.16 2.67
C SER A 375 -4.91 -29.17 3.83
N PRO A 376 -4.91 -29.63 5.11
CA PRO A 376 -4.55 -28.79 6.25
C PRO A 376 -3.22 -28.06 6.08
N GLU A 377 -2.22 -28.76 5.52
CA GLU A 377 -0.89 -28.23 5.21
C GLU A 377 -0.96 -27.17 4.11
N GLY A 378 -1.43 -27.54 2.92
CA GLY A 378 -1.50 -26.64 1.76
C GLY A 378 -2.27 -25.34 2.07
N ASN A 379 -3.38 -25.43 2.81
CA ASN A 379 -4.15 -24.25 3.21
C ASN A 379 -3.33 -23.32 4.14
N ASN A 380 -2.50 -23.85 5.02
CA ASN A 380 -1.59 -23.05 5.86
C ASN A 380 -0.36 -22.55 5.10
N PHE A 381 0.15 -23.30 4.12
CA PHE A 381 1.28 -22.87 3.28
C PHE A 381 0.92 -21.68 2.39
N VAL A 382 -0.30 -21.63 1.85
CA VAL A 382 -0.80 -20.44 1.13
C VAL A 382 -0.94 -19.22 2.06
N VAL A 383 -1.25 -19.42 3.34
CA VAL A 383 -1.21 -18.34 4.36
C VAL A 383 0.22 -17.88 4.65
N LEU A 384 1.18 -18.80 4.80
CA LEU A 384 2.59 -18.48 5.00
C LEU A 384 3.18 -17.75 3.78
N MET A 385 2.87 -18.20 2.57
CA MET A 385 3.23 -17.54 1.32
C MET A 385 2.71 -16.10 1.27
N TYR A 386 1.43 -15.90 1.61
CA TYR A 386 0.84 -14.57 1.66
C TYR A 386 1.49 -13.67 2.72
N ALA A 387 1.75 -14.19 3.93
CA ALA A 387 2.40 -13.44 4.99
C ALA A 387 3.83 -13.04 4.60
N ALA A 388 4.59 -13.96 4.01
CA ALA A 388 5.94 -13.69 3.51
C ALA A 388 5.95 -12.65 2.38
N TRP A 389 5.02 -12.74 1.42
CA TRP A 389 4.86 -11.78 0.33
C TRP A 389 4.45 -10.39 0.82
N ARG A 390 3.46 -10.31 1.73
CA ARG A 390 3.04 -9.07 2.38
C ARG A 390 4.22 -8.40 3.09
N ASP A 391 4.96 -9.16 3.87
CA ASP A 391 6.09 -8.63 4.64
C ASP A 391 7.26 -8.21 3.70
N CYS A 392 7.40 -8.86 2.53
CA CYS A 392 8.33 -8.44 1.47
C CYS A 392 7.91 -7.11 0.80
N ILE A 393 6.61 -6.88 0.59
CA ILE A 393 6.09 -5.58 0.12
C ILE A 393 6.29 -4.50 1.20
N ASP A 394 5.97 -4.80 2.47
CA ASP A 394 6.11 -3.87 3.59
C ASP A 394 7.57 -3.51 3.90
N ALA A 395 8.53 -4.36 3.49
CA ALA A 395 9.97 -4.09 3.52
C ALA A 395 10.48 -3.18 2.38
N ASP A 396 9.60 -2.72 1.47
CA ASP A 396 9.95 -2.06 0.20
C ASP A 396 10.88 -2.95 -0.70
N VAL A 397 10.77 -4.29 -0.63
CA VAL A 397 11.55 -5.28 -1.42
C VAL A 397 10.74 -5.83 -2.61
N CYS A 398 9.51 -6.29 -2.38
CA CYS A 398 8.59 -6.77 -3.44
C CYS A 398 7.72 -5.61 -3.98
N GLU A 399 7.25 -5.69 -5.24
CA GLU A 399 6.35 -4.68 -5.81
C GLU A 399 4.91 -4.79 -5.27
N GLU A 400 4.40 -3.73 -4.64
CA GLU A 400 2.97 -3.67 -4.25
C GLU A 400 2.05 -3.84 -5.49
N PRO A 401 1.04 -4.74 -5.47
CA PRO A 401 0.13 -4.96 -6.59
C PRO A 401 -0.58 -3.70 -7.10
N ALA A 402 -0.76 -3.61 -8.43
CA ALA A 402 -1.60 -2.59 -9.03
C ALA A 402 -3.08 -2.66 -8.56
N ALA A 403 -3.53 -3.85 -8.12
CA ALA A 403 -4.82 -4.05 -7.45
C ALA A 403 -4.86 -3.41 -6.05
N SER A 404 -3.84 -3.61 -5.21
CA SER A 404 -3.71 -2.91 -3.92
C SER A 404 -3.67 -1.40 -4.10
N LYS A 405 -2.84 -0.90 -5.02
CA LYS A 405 -2.75 0.53 -5.36
C LYS A 405 -4.11 1.12 -5.78
N LYS A 406 -5.05 0.30 -6.27
CA LYS A 406 -6.46 0.66 -6.53
C LYS A 406 -7.35 0.49 -5.29
N LYS A 407 -7.23 -0.60 -4.51
CA LYS A 407 -7.99 -0.87 -3.26
C LYS A 407 -7.69 0.17 -2.18
N LEU A 408 -6.42 0.37 -1.84
CA LEU A 408 -5.98 1.41 -0.90
C LEU A 408 -6.42 2.81 -1.35
N ALA A 409 -6.48 3.08 -2.66
CA ALA A 409 -7.08 4.31 -3.18
C ALA A 409 -8.62 4.34 -3.04
N ARG A 410 -9.32 3.23 -3.24
CA ARG A 410 -10.79 3.10 -3.03
C ARG A 410 -11.14 3.34 -1.55
N ASP A 411 -10.34 2.82 -0.63
CA ASP A 411 -10.55 2.89 0.81
C ASP A 411 -10.16 4.25 1.40
N ILE A 412 -9.09 4.89 0.90
CA ILE A 412 -8.68 6.25 1.32
C ILE A 412 -9.56 7.34 0.69
N PHE A 413 -9.99 7.18 -0.57
CA PHE A 413 -10.70 8.23 -1.32
C PHE A 413 -12.22 7.98 -1.49
N GLY A 414 -12.75 6.88 -0.97
CA GLY A 414 -14.19 6.61 -0.92
C GLY A 414 -14.78 6.20 -2.28
N GLY A 415 -14.55 4.94 -2.68
CA GLY A 415 -15.19 4.36 -3.85
C GLY A 415 -16.68 4.09 -3.64
N SER A 416 -17.53 5.09 -3.87
CA SER A 416 -18.97 4.88 -4.05
C SER A 416 -19.21 4.16 -5.38
N ASP A 417 -19.92 3.03 -5.33
CA ASP A 417 -20.26 2.28 -6.54
C ASP A 417 -21.27 3.05 -7.39
N SER A 418 -20.79 3.51 -8.55
CA SER A 418 -21.60 4.05 -9.64
C SER A 418 -20.90 3.69 -10.96
N GLU A 419 -21.64 3.07 -11.87
CA GLU A 419 -21.11 2.40 -13.07
C GLU A 419 -20.70 3.39 -14.17
N LEU A 420 -19.61 4.14 -13.94
CA LEU A 420 -19.16 5.23 -14.81
C LEU A 420 -17.67 5.16 -15.15
N SER A 421 -17.12 3.95 -15.31
CA SER A 421 -15.77 3.73 -15.85
C SER A 421 -15.58 2.40 -16.62
N SER A 422 -16.65 1.83 -17.19
CA SER A 422 -16.54 0.91 -18.32
C SER A 422 -16.46 1.68 -19.65
N ASP A 423 -16.02 1.00 -20.71
CA ASP A 423 -16.20 1.37 -22.12
C ASP A 423 -15.46 2.63 -22.64
N GLU A 424 -14.12 2.63 -22.68
CA GLU A 424 -13.31 3.36 -23.70
C GLU A 424 -11.93 2.72 -24.03
N ASP A 425 -11.64 1.47 -23.63
CA ASP A 425 -10.32 0.80 -23.84
C ASP A 425 -10.37 -0.45 -24.78
N GLU A 426 -11.24 -0.46 -25.79
CA GLU A 426 -11.10 -1.35 -26.96
C GLU A 426 -10.71 -0.57 -28.22
N VAL A 427 -9.41 -0.57 -28.55
CA VAL A 427 -8.92 -0.18 -29.88
C VAL A 427 -7.94 -1.25 -30.38
N GLN A 428 -8.38 -2.04 -31.35
CA GLN A 428 -7.64 -3.18 -31.89
C GLN A 428 -6.41 -2.73 -32.70
N ASP A 429 -5.18 -2.99 -32.21
CA ASP A 429 -3.95 -2.79 -33.01
C ASP A 429 -3.79 -3.91 -34.05
N HIS A 430 -4.45 -3.75 -35.20
CA HIS A 430 -4.32 -4.64 -36.36
C HIS A 430 -2.95 -4.50 -37.07
N ARG A 431 -1.87 -4.79 -36.34
CA ARG A 431 -0.55 -5.04 -36.92
C ARG A 431 -0.55 -6.34 -37.72
N ARG A 432 -0.52 -6.20 -39.04
CA ARG A 432 -0.40 -7.30 -39.99
C ARG A 432 0.85 -8.14 -39.70
N GLN A 433 0.68 -9.39 -39.30
CA GLN A 433 1.71 -10.41 -39.47
C GLN A 433 1.73 -10.90 -40.94
N PRO A 434 2.90 -11.28 -41.49
CA PRO A 434 3.00 -11.84 -42.83
C PRO A 434 2.46 -13.28 -42.87
N ARG A 435 1.81 -13.69 -43.97
CA ARG A 435 1.40 -15.08 -44.18
C ARG A 435 2.57 -15.94 -44.69
N PRO A 436 2.62 -17.24 -44.35
CA PRO A 436 3.59 -18.17 -44.93
C PRO A 436 3.45 -18.33 -46.44
N TYR A 437 4.54 -18.78 -47.06
CA TYR A 437 4.61 -19.21 -48.45
C TYR A 437 4.38 -20.72 -48.48
N ASP A 438 3.52 -21.22 -49.36
CA ASP A 438 3.41 -22.67 -49.61
C ASP A 438 2.96 -22.91 -51.07
N ASP A 439 3.39 -24.03 -51.64
CA ASP A 439 3.53 -24.21 -53.09
C ASP A 439 2.53 -25.23 -53.65
N LYS A 440 1.77 -24.87 -54.70
CA LYS A 440 1.32 -25.76 -55.80
C LYS A 440 0.50 -25.07 -56.91
N LEU A 441 1.01 -25.24 -58.13
CA LEU A 441 0.29 -25.20 -59.42
C LEU A 441 -0.64 -26.44 -59.57
N PRO A 442 -1.56 -26.55 -60.58
CA PRO A 442 -1.54 -25.84 -61.88
C PRO A 442 -2.90 -25.38 -62.46
N GLY A 443 -2.87 -24.74 -63.65
CA GLY A 443 -3.86 -25.03 -64.70
C GLY A 443 -4.56 -23.86 -65.43
N GLY A 444 -4.04 -23.49 -66.61
CA GLY A 444 -4.83 -23.36 -67.85
C GLY A 444 -5.89 -22.24 -68.02
N GLU A 445 -5.58 -21.28 -68.89
CA GLU A 445 -6.42 -20.73 -69.98
C GLU A 445 -7.96 -20.64 -69.81
N HIS A 446 -8.52 -19.42 -69.96
CA HIS A 446 -9.08 -19.00 -71.26
C HIS A 446 -9.41 -17.50 -71.36
N ASP A 447 -9.21 -16.89 -72.54
CA ASP A 447 -9.71 -15.54 -72.87
C ASP A 447 -11.22 -15.52 -73.15
N ARG A 448 -11.87 -14.36 -72.89
CA ARG A 448 -12.65 -13.65 -73.95
C ARG A 448 -13.06 -12.20 -73.65
N TYR A 449 -13.21 -11.44 -74.74
CA TYR A 449 -13.77 -10.08 -74.85
C TYR A 449 -15.30 -10.05 -74.65
N GLY A 450 -15.86 -8.86 -74.45
CA GLY A 450 -17.31 -8.61 -74.41
C GLY A 450 -17.67 -7.14 -74.21
N ASP A 451 -17.47 -6.31 -75.24
CA ASP A 451 -17.74 -4.86 -75.23
C ASP A 451 -19.24 -4.51 -75.25
N GLY A 452 -19.59 -3.27 -74.90
CA GLY A 452 -20.97 -2.76 -74.89
C GLY A 452 -21.07 -1.29 -74.48
N GLU A 453 -20.99 -0.39 -75.46
CA GLU A 453 -20.93 1.07 -75.27
C GLU A 453 -22.31 1.77 -75.28
N GLY A 454 -22.34 3.00 -74.74
CA GLY A 454 -23.20 4.09 -75.20
C GLY A 454 -24.57 4.28 -74.53
N ASP A 455 -25.17 5.48 -74.51
CA ASP A 455 -24.70 6.84 -74.85
C ASP A 455 -25.62 7.87 -74.15
N GLY A 456 -25.21 9.14 -73.98
CA GLY A 456 -26.15 10.18 -73.51
C GLY A 456 -25.58 11.49 -72.94
N GLU A 457 -24.79 12.23 -73.72
CA GLU A 457 -24.31 13.58 -73.34
C GLU A 457 -25.33 14.70 -73.63
N GLY A 458 -25.14 15.87 -73.02
CA GLY A 458 -25.94 17.08 -73.25
C GLY A 458 -25.37 18.30 -72.53
N GLU A 459 -24.79 19.24 -73.29
CA GLU A 459 -23.99 20.38 -72.81
C GLU A 459 -24.81 21.65 -72.46
N GLY A 460 -24.18 22.66 -71.84
CA GLY A 460 -24.83 23.94 -71.50
C GLY A 460 -23.91 24.99 -70.84
N ASP A 461 -23.19 25.74 -71.67
CA ASP A 461 -22.09 26.70 -71.38
C ASP A 461 -22.33 27.89 -70.39
N GLY A 462 -21.22 28.36 -69.80
CA GLY A 462 -20.89 29.77 -69.52
C GLY A 462 -21.45 30.48 -68.27
N ASP A 463 -20.84 31.54 -67.72
CA ASP A 463 -19.49 32.16 -67.90
C ASP A 463 -19.23 33.21 -66.78
N SER A 464 -17.97 33.71 -66.64
CA SER A 464 -17.54 34.96 -65.93
C SER A 464 -17.61 35.03 -64.38
N GLU A 465 -16.72 35.67 -63.61
CA GLU A 465 -15.25 35.92 -63.65
C GLU A 465 -14.79 36.52 -62.28
N ASP A 466 -13.51 36.34 -61.92
CA ASP A 466 -12.59 37.14 -61.05
C ASP A 466 -12.97 37.73 -59.65
N ASP A 467 -12.04 38.18 -58.79
CA ASP A 467 -10.75 37.67 -58.22
C ASP A 467 -10.30 38.64 -57.05
N TYR A 468 -9.19 38.37 -56.38
CA TYR A 468 -8.33 39.23 -55.53
C TYR A 468 -8.66 39.52 -54.04
N ARG A 469 -8.21 38.59 -53.18
CA ARG A 469 -7.10 38.75 -52.18
C ARG A 469 -7.21 39.69 -50.95
N GLU A 470 -6.20 39.53 -50.09
CA GLU A 470 -6.01 40.05 -48.71
C GLU A 470 -5.42 41.48 -48.66
N ASP A 471 -5.59 42.22 -47.54
CA ASP A 471 -4.56 42.41 -46.46
C ASP A 471 -4.99 43.46 -45.37
N ARG A 472 -4.10 43.81 -44.43
CA ARG A 472 -4.20 44.81 -43.32
C ARG A 472 -3.40 46.10 -43.71
N PRO A 473 -2.96 47.07 -42.84
CA PRO A 473 -3.23 47.39 -41.42
C PRO A 473 -3.39 48.92 -41.05
N SER A 474 -3.51 49.22 -39.74
CA SER A 474 -2.99 50.40 -38.97
C SER A 474 -3.31 51.90 -39.30
N SER A 475 -4.14 52.50 -38.43
CA SER A 475 -3.97 53.81 -37.71
C SER A 475 -3.86 55.20 -38.40
N SER A 476 -4.96 55.99 -38.30
CA SER A 476 -5.02 57.46 -37.97
C SER A 476 -4.73 58.52 -39.09
N ILE A 477 -4.86 59.86 -38.96
CA ILE A 477 -5.07 60.78 -37.80
C ILE A 477 -5.78 62.15 -38.10
N ARG A 478 -6.58 62.64 -37.11
CA ARG A 478 -7.06 64.02 -36.76
C ARG A 478 -7.59 65.01 -37.85
N LYS A 479 -8.72 65.70 -37.53
CA LYS A 479 -9.20 67.09 -37.90
C LYS A 479 -10.61 67.30 -37.20
N LYS A 480 -11.39 68.42 -37.19
CA LYS A 480 -11.29 69.77 -37.83
C LYS A 480 -11.73 71.00 -36.96
N LYS A 481 -12.84 70.99 -36.16
CA LYS A 481 -13.54 72.07 -35.33
C LYS A 481 -15.03 72.28 -35.77
N LEU A 482 -15.98 72.97 -35.08
CA LEU A 482 -16.08 73.98 -33.98
C LEU A 482 -16.99 73.46 -32.80
N SER A 483 -17.28 74.06 -31.61
CA SER A 483 -17.18 75.39 -30.90
C SER A 483 -18.43 76.33 -30.98
N SER A 484 -18.92 77.09 -29.95
CA SER A 484 -18.31 77.54 -28.66
C SER A 484 -19.23 78.26 -27.59
N ARG A 485 -18.84 78.21 -26.29
CA ARG A 485 -18.83 79.31 -25.23
C ARG A 485 -20.14 79.83 -24.53
N PRO A 486 -20.08 80.57 -23.37
CA PRO A 486 -19.08 80.63 -22.23
C PRO A 486 -19.57 80.98 -20.76
N LYS A 487 -18.61 80.97 -19.78
CA LYS A 487 -18.46 81.77 -18.50
C LYS A 487 -19.18 81.31 -17.18
N GLN A 488 -18.66 81.44 -15.93
CA GLN A 488 -17.40 82.01 -15.34
C GLN A 488 -16.93 81.29 -14.01
N ARG A 489 -16.26 81.94 -13.00
CA ARG A 489 -15.57 81.30 -11.80
C ARG A 489 -15.42 82.19 -10.53
N ARG A 490 -15.57 81.60 -9.30
CA ARG A 490 -15.02 81.94 -7.94
C ARG A 490 -15.53 80.88 -6.89
N THR A 491 -14.98 80.47 -5.73
CA THR A 491 -13.73 80.62 -4.90
C THR A 491 -13.54 81.95 -4.10
N GLU A 492 -12.82 82.06 -2.95
CA GLU A 492 -11.76 81.29 -2.22
C GLU A 492 -11.96 81.30 -0.63
N GLY A 493 -11.23 80.49 0.20
CA GLY A 493 -11.27 80.35 1.71
C GLY A 493 -10.26 79.30 2.29
N ASP A 494 -10.03 78.89 3.59
CA ASP A 494 -10.45 79.21 5.00
C ASP A 494 -9.52 78.50 6.10
N GLU A 495 -9.68 78.70 7.45
CA GLU A 495 -8.85 78.12 8.60
C GLU A 495 -9.64 77.81 9.95
N GLY A 496 -9.08 77.07 10.95
CA GLY A 496 -9.31 77.36 12.42
C GLY A 496 -9.56 76.26 13.53
N ASP A 497 -8.59 76.08 14.44
CA ASP A 497 -8.44 75.53 15.85
C ASP A 497 -9.60 75.12 16.85
N GLY A 498 -9.26 74.43 17.98
CA GLY A 498 -9.90 74.59 19.32
C GLY A 498 -10.52 73.36 20.10
N PRO A 499 -10.10 73.02 21.36
CA PRO A 499 -10.68 71.92 22.19
C PRO A 499 -11.22 72.28 23.62
N GLY A 500 -11.95 71.38 24.32
CA GLY A 500 -12.40 71.62 25.73
C GLY A 500 -13.06 70.50 26.57
N ILE A 501 -12.24 69.82 27.40
CA ILE A 501 -12.43 69.30 28.81
C ILE A 501 -13.81 68.78 29.33
N GLY A 502 -13.82 67.58 29.96
CA GLY A 502 -14.86 67.10 30.91
C GLY A 502 -14.61 65.71 31.55
N ASP A 503 -15.19 65.44 32.74
CA ASP A 503 -15.22 64.11 33.45
C ASP A 503 -16.37 64.00 34.49
N GLY A 504 -16.72 62.77 34.88
CA GLY A 504 -17.21 62.44 36.23
C GLY A 504 -18.59 61.72 36.33
N VAL A 505 -18.92 60.95 37.40
CA VAL A 505 -18.08 60.18 38.35
C VAL A 505 -18.96 59.19 39.19
N ARG A 506 -18.46 57.97 39.53
CA ARG A 506 -18.94 57.03 40.62
C ARG A 506 -20.37 56.38 40.43
N LYS A 507 -20.83 55.31 41.12
CA LYS A 507 -20.31 54.30 42.10
C LYS A 507 -21.28 53.07 42.21
N ARG A 508 -20.76 51.83 42.40
CA ARG A 508 -21.20 50.65 43.26
C ARG A 508 -22.72 50.24 43.33
N LYS A 509 -23.19 49.04 43.77
CA LYS A 509 -22.67 47.81 44.46
C LYS A 509 -23.66 46.61 44.24
N ARG A 510 -23.21 45.35 44.47
CA ARG A 510 -23.81 44.13 45.13
C ARG A 510 -25.36 43.99 45.37
N THR A 511 -26.02 42.81 45.49
CA THR A 511 -25.59 41.44 45.90
C THR A 511 -26.62 40.28 45.57
N THR A 512 -26.14 39.01 45.56
CA THR A 512 -26.75 37.69 45.98
C THR A 512 -28.09 37.10 45.43
N SER A 513 -28.03 35.79 45.11
CA SER A 513 -29.03 34.68 45.27
C SER A 513 -30.44 34.78 44.63
N GLY A 514 -31.11 33.67 44.24
CA GLY A 514 -30.71 32.25 44.20
C GLY A 514 -31.93 31.29 44.13
N VAL A 515 -31.73 30.04 43.72
CA VAL A 515 -32.73 28.92 43.67
C VAL A 515 -33.82 29.05 42.57
N ALA A 516 -34.40 27.91 42.14
CA ALA A 516 -35.23 27.75 40.94
C ALA A 516 -36.42 26.78 41.13
N LYS A 517 -37.39 26.76 40.20
CA LYS A 517 -38.24 25.58 39.89
C LYS A 517 -39.05 25.67 38.57
N LYS A 518 -39.58 24.50 38.17
CA LYS A 518 -40.19 24.05 36.89
C LYS A 518 -41.20 24.98 36.19
N LYS A 519 -41.30 24.82 34.85
CA LYS A 519 -42.39 25.29 33.97
C LYS A 519 -43.76 24.67 34.33
N LYS A 520 -44.84 25.35 33.94
CA LYS A 520 -46.22 24.83 33.80
C LYS A 520 -46.79 25.36 32.46
N LYS A 521 -47.57 24.57 31.71
CA LYS A 521 -48.21 25.01 30.46
C LYS A 521 -49.41 25.92 30.77
N SER A 522 -49.75 26.86 29.88
CA SER A 522 -50.95 27.70 29.99
C SER A 522 -52.13 27.02 29.28
N ALA A 523 -53.37 27.33 29.68
CA ALA A 523 -54.57 26.56 29.35
C ALA A 523 -55.41 27.15 28.20
N TYR A 524 -54.77 27.83 27.24
CA TYR A 524 -55.44 28.65 26.21
C TYR A 524 -54.89 28.43 24.79
N GLU A 525 -54.21 27.30 24.54
CA GLU A 525 -53.55 27.04 23.24
C GLU A 525 -54.50 26.52 22.14
N ASP A 526 -55.68 25.97 22.51
CA ASP A 526 -56.62 25.30 21.59
C ASP A 526 -58.05 25.92 21.63
N ILE A 527 -58.19 27.21 21.26
CA ILE A 527 -59.50 27.87 21.05
C ILE A 527 -59.44 28.74 19.79
N ASP A 528 -60.28 28.48 18.78
CA ASP A 528 -60.43 29.39 17.63
C ASP A 528 -61.18 30.66 18.05
N LEU A 529 -60.61 31.81 17.70
CA LEU A 529 -61.09 33.12 18.12
C LEU A 529 -62.11 33.74 17.15
N ASN A 530 -62.40 33.10 16.01
CA ASN A 530 -63.31 33.64 14.99
C ASN A 530 -64.78 33.26 15.18
N GLU A 531 -65.09 32.20 15.94
CA GLU A 531 -66.47 31.72 16.16
C GLU A 531 -67.14 32.28 17.44
N LEU A 532 -66.42 33.10 18.22
CA LEU A 532 -66.88 33.62 19.51
C LEU A 532 -67.44 35.05 19.42
N PRO A 533 -68.41 35.43 20.28
CA PRO A 533 -68.89 36.80 20.37
C PRO A 533 -67.75 37.81 20.63
N PRO A 534 -67.75 38.98 19.98
CA PRO A 534 -66.58 39.88 19.93
C PRO A 534 -66.15 40.40 21.31
N GLU A 535 -67.07 40.49 22.27
CA GLU A 535 -66.77 40.92 23.65
C GLU A 535 -65.92 39.88 24.41
N GLN A 536 -66.15 38.58 24.19
CA GLN A 536 -65.38 37.51 24.82
C GLN A 536 -64.02 37.27 24.13
N ALA A 537 -63.96 37.35 22.80
CA ALA A 537 -62.70 37.31 22.06
C ALA A 537 -61.75 38.46 22.47
N ASN A 538 -62.30 39.67 22.69
CA ASN A 538 -61.53 40.80 23.20
C ASN A 538 -61.04 40.59 24.64
N LYS A 539 -61.85 39.96 25.51
CA LYS A 539 -61.42 39.63 26.89
C LYS A 539 -60.24 38.66 26.90
N ILE A 540 -60.29 37.58 26.11
CA ILE A 540 -59.21 36.58 26.02
C ILE A 540 -57.92 37.23 25.45
N ARG A 541 -58.04 38.13 24.47
CA ARG A 541 -56.90 38.95 23.99
C ARG A 541 -56.30 39.83 25.09
N LEU A 542 -57.14 40.45 25.92
CA LEU A 542 -56.70 41.28 27.05
C LEU A 542 -55.94 40.46 28.10
N ASP A 543 -56.48 39.30 28.50
CA ASP A 543 -55.83 38.41 29.46
C ASP A 543 -54.46 37.89 28.92
N MET A 544 -54.36 37.54 27.63
CA MET A 544 -53.08 37.21 26.98
C MET A 544 -52.08 38.39 26.98
N GLN A 545 -52.54 39.61 26.68
CA GLN A 545 -51.67 40.80 26.73
C GLN A 545 -51.21 41.10 28.16
N ILE A 546 -52.06 40.90 29.16
CA ILE A 546 -51.71 41.04 30.58
C ILE A 546 -50.67 39.98 30.99
N GLU A 547 -50.80 38.71 30.57
CA GLU A 547 -49.80 37.67 30.86
C GLU A 547 -48.45 37.93 30.14
N ALA A 548 -48.48 38.57 28.96
CA ALA A 548 -47.29 39.00 28.24
C ALA A 548 -46.58 40.18 28.94
N ILE A 549 -47.33 41.14 29.49
CA ILE A 549 -46.81 42.28 30.26
C ILE A 549 -46.25 41.82 31.62
N LEU A 550 -46.86 40.81 32.26
CA LEU A 550 -46.46 40.25 33.55
C LEU A 550 -45.18 39.40 33.54
N LYS A 551 -44.52 39.20 32.37
CA LYS A 551 -43.24 38.47 32.25
C LYS A 551 -42.06 39.45 32.11
N PRO A 552 -41.42 39.88 33.22
CA PRO A 552 -40.40 40.93 33.18
C PRO A 552 -39.11 40.47 32.46
N LYS A 553 -38.70 41.24 31.45
CA LYS A 553 -37.40 41.09 30.77
C LYS A 553 -36.25 41.37 31.73
N LYS A 554 -35.65 40.33 32.33
CA LYS A 554 -34.35 40.43 33.02
C LYS A 554 -33.22 40.62 32.02
N GLY A 555 -32.94 41.87 31.67
CA GLY A 555 -31.76 42.22 30.88
C GLY A 555 -30.46 42.11 31.70
N SER A 556 -29.39 41.66 31.06
CA SER A 556 -28.01 41.95 31.48
C SER A 556 -27.37 42.88 30.45
N ARG A 557 -26.60 43.87 30.90
CA ARG A 557 -25.81 44.72 30.01
C ARG A 557 -24.80 43.85 29.25
N PRO A 558 -24.61 44.04 27.94
CA PRO A 558 -23.56 43.34 27.21
C PRO A 558 -22.18 43.78 27.74
N LYS A 559 -21.26 42.83 27.87
CA LYS A 559 -19.82 43.15 27.88
C LYS A 559 -19.51 43.74 26.50
N LYS A 560 -19.33 45.06 26.40
CA LYS A 560 -19.24 45.81 25.14
C LYS A 560 -17.90 45.60 24.40
N ARG A 561 -17.65 44.35 24.00
CA ARG A 561 -16.76 43.86 22.94
C ARG A 561 -17.27 42.49 22.48
N LYS A 562 -17.23 41.46 23.35
CA LYS A 562 -17.64 40.09 22.98
C LYS A 562 -19.09 39.96 22.50
N ASN A 563 -20.06 40.67 23.09
CA ASN A 563 -21.47 40.57 22.67
C ASN A 563 -21.76 41.24 21.31
N ASN A 564 -20.76 41.88 20.69
CA ASN A 564 -20.87 42.44 19.34
C ASN A 564 -20.20 41.53 18.31
N GLU A 565 -19.13 40.84 18.72
CA GLU A 565 -18.46 39.70 18.07
C GLU A 565 -19.49 38.60 17.80
N GLU A 566 -20.06 38.03 18.87
CA GLU A 566 -21.06 36.94 18.90
C GLU A 566 -22.37 37.22 18.11
N VAL A 567 -22.59 38.48 17.68
CA VAL A 567 -23.71 38.88 16.80
C VAL A 567 -23.24 39.06 15.36
N LEU A 568 -22.04 39.61 15.14
CA LEU A 568 -21.42 39.67 13.81
C LEU A 568 -21.11 38.26 13.29
N ASP A 569 -20.68 37.36 14.16
CA ASP A 569 -20.44 35.95 13.86
C ASP A 569 -21.74 35.29 13.34
N SER A 570 -22.87 35.48 14.03
CA SER A 570 -24.17 34.95 13.54
C SER A 570 -24.61 35.55 12.19
N PHE A 571 -24.28 36.82 11.91
CA PHE A 571 -24.57 37.41 10.59
C PHE A 571 -23.63 36.88 9.49
N ALA A 572 -22.39 36.52 9.83
CA ALA A 572 -21.44 35.87 8.93
C ALA A 572 -21.86 34.43 8.61
N ASP A 573 -22.33 33.68 9.61
CA ASP A 573 -22.90 32.34 9.42
C ASP A 573 -24.18 32.40 8.57
N ASP A 574 -25.10 33.33 8.85
CA ASP A 574 -26.30 33.56 8.03
C ASP A 574 -25.95 33.95 6.58
N GLU A 575 -24.87 34.69 6.33
CA GLU A 575 -24.39 35.02 4.98
C GLU A 575 -23.85 33.77 4.25
N VAL A 576 -23.04 32.96 4.93
CA VAL A 576 -22.46 31.74 4.38
C VAL A 576 -23.51 30.64 4.14
N ALA A 577 -24.47 30.46 5.05
CA ALA A 577 -25.54 29.48 4.92
C ALA A 577 -26.44 29.78 3.69
N ARG A 578 -26.84 31.04 3.51
CA ARG A 578 -27.58 31.49 2.32
C ARG A 578 -26.76 31.34 1.03
N LEU A 579 -25.44 31.55 1.09
CA LEU A 579 -24.57 31.27 -0.06
C LEU A 579 -24.55 29.77 -0.40
N ARG A 580 -24.46 28.88 0.60
CA ARG A 580 -24.48 27.42 0.36
C ARG A 580 -25.78 26.98 -0.31
N GLU A 581 -26.92 27.49 0.17
CA GLU A 581 -28.24 27.20 -0.41
C GLU A 581 -28.36 27.71 -1.86
N THR A 582 -28.00 28.97 -2.12
CA THR A 582 -28.05 29.56 -3.48
C THR A 582 -27.07 28.92 -4.45
N MET A 583 -25.86 28.54 -4.00
CA MET A 583 -24.94 27.74 -4.80
C MET A 583 -25.54 26.37 -5.16
N ASN A 584 -26.13 25.64 -4.20
CA ASN A 584 -26.75 24.35 -4.48
C ASN A 584 -27.93 24.48 -5.44
N ASN A 585 -28.81 25.48 -5.25
CA ASN A 585 -29.92 25.76 -6.16
C ASN A 585 -29.43 26.07 -7.60
N ALA A 586 -28.38 26.88 -7.75
CA ALA A 586 -27.79 27.16 -9.07
C ALA A 586 -27.13 25.92 -9.73
N ALA A 587 -26.62 24.97 -8.94
CA ALA A 587 -26.13 23.69 -9.47
C ALA A 587 -27.29 22.80 -9.96
N ASP A 588 -28.38 22.75 -9.19
CA ASP A 588 -29.58 21.97 -9.54
C ASP A 588 -30.33 22.57 -10.73
N GLU A 589 -30.35 23.90 -10.90
CA GLU A 589 -30.84 24.56 -12.11
C GLU A 589 -30.01 24.19 -13.35
N ASP A 590 -28.68 24.14 -13.25
CA ASP A 590 -27.81 23.74 -14.37
C ASP A 590 -27.95 22.25 -14.72
N ILE A 591 -28.20 21.39 -13.74
CA ILE A 591 -28.54 19.97 -13.97
C ILE A 591 -29.87 19.87 -14.72
N LYS A 592 -30.94 20.50 -14.21
CA LYS A 592 -32.28 20.52 -14.85
C LYS A 592 -32.24 21.14 -16.25
N ALA A 593 -31.41 22.17 -16.47
CA ALA A 593 -31.19 22.74 -17.79
C ALA A 593 -30.59 21.69 -18.75
N LYS A 594 -29.54 20.96 -18.34
CA LYS A 594 -28.94 19.90 -19.16
C LYS A 594 -29.88 18.74 -19.44
N GLU A 595 -30.66 18.29 -18.45
CA GLU A 595 -31.69 17.25 -18.61
C GLU A 595 -32.71 17.66 -19.70
N ASN A 596 -33.15 18.91 -19.67
CA ASN A 596 -34.04 19.51 -20.68
C ASN A 596 -33.31 19.94 -21.98
N LYS A 597 -32.04 19.58 -22.15
CA LYS A 597 -31.17 19.90 -23.30
C LYS A 597 -30.99 21.41 -23.57
N LEU A 598 -31.16 22.22 -22.54
CA LEU A 598 -30.95 23.67 -22.53
C LEU A 598 -29.52 24.03 -22.07
N PRO A 599 -29.00 25.22 -22.43
CA PRO A 599 -27.68 25.66 -22.00
C PRO A 599 -27.65 25.98 -20.49
N ALA A 600 -26.88 25.18 -19.75
CA ALA A 600 -26.50 25.46 -18.37
C ALA A 600 -25.79 26.83 -18.27
N THR A 601 -26.38 27.74 -17.49
CA THR A 601 -25.91 29.12 -17.29
C THR A 601 -26.10 29.65 -15.86
N ALA A 602 -26.79 28.93 -14.98
CA ALA A 602 -27.07 29.37 -13.61
C ALA A 602 -25.80 29.50 -12.77
N LYS A 603 -24.93 28.47 -12.72
CA LYS A 603 -23.63 28.56 -12.05
C LYS A 603 -22.74 29.66 -12.66
N LEU A 604 -22.80 29.87 -13.97
CA LEU A 604 -22.04 30.95 -14.64
C LEU A 604 -22.53 32.36 -14.28
N ARG A 605 -23.85 32.55 -14.12
CA ARG A 605 -24.43 33.84 -13.71
C ARG A 605 -24.13 34.17 -12.25
N PHE A 606 -24.21 33.17 -11.37
CA PHE A 606 -23.99 33.34 -9.93
C PHE A 606 -22.50 33.30 -9.51
N LEU A 607 -21.58 32.87 -10.40
CA LEU A 607 -20.14 32.73 -10.11
C LEU A 607 -19.52 33.99 -9.49
N ASN A 608 -19.87 35.19 -9.96
CA ASN A 608 -19.28 36.43 -9.44
C ASN A 608 -19.66 36.69 -7.98
N GLU A 609 -20.93 36.46 -7.62
CA GLU A 609 -21.47 36.66 -6.27
C GLU A 609 -20.92 35.61 -5.30
N ALA A 610 -20.91 34.34 -5.72
CA ALA A 610 -20.27 33.27 -4.96
C ALA A 610 -18.77 33.53 -4.72
N MET A 611 -18.05 34.02 -5.74
CA MET A 611 -16.63 34.35 -5.63
C MET A 611 -16.35 35.61 -4.82
N GLU A 612 -17.27 36.59 -4.76
CA GLU A 612 -17.12 37.75 -3.87
C GLU A 612 -17.10 37.32 -2.41
N THR A 613 -17.96 36.37 -2.02
CA THR A 613 -18.02 35.87 -0.64
C THR A 613 -16.97 34.80 -0.33
N LEU A 614 -16.71 33.84 -1.24
CA LEU A 614 -15.64 32.83 -1.09
C LEU A 614 -14.23 33.45 -0.97
N ARG A 615 -14.02 34.69 -1.45
CA ARG A 615 -12.75 35.41 -1.31
C ARG A 615 -12.62 36.21 0.01
N LYS A 616 -13.67 36.32 0.83
CA LYS A 616 -13.64 37.03 2.12
C LYS A 616 -12.92 36.19 3.18
N ALA A 617 -11.62 36.41 3.36
CA ALA A 617 -10.81 35.70 4.37
C ALA A 617 -11.35 35.84 5.82
N ALA A 618 -12.15 36.87 6.12
CA ALA A 618 -12.84 37.01 7.40
C ALA A 618 -13.92 35.95 7.66
N LEU A 619 -14.46 35.32 6.62
CA LEU A 619 -15.48 34.26 6.72
C LEU A 619 -14.87 32.85 6.81
N ALA A 620 -13.54 32.72 6.89
CA ALA A 620 -12.82 31.43 6.88
C ALA A 620 -13.39 30.38 7.85
N GLN A 621 -13.77 30.82 9.06
CA GLN A 621 -14.37 29.98 10.10
C GLN A 621 -15.80 29.55 9.69
N SER A 622 -16.70 30.52 9.47
CA SER A 622 -18.09 30.28 9.01
C SER A 622 -18.19 29.41 7.75
N ILE A 623 -17.28 29.59 6.78
CA ILE A 623 -17.17 28.77 5.54
C ILE A 623 -16.95 27.29 5.86
N SER A 624 -16.19 27.00 6.92
CA SER A 624 -15.90 25.65 7.39
C SER A 624 -17.09 25.11 8.19
N ASP A 625 -17.53 25.86 9.21
CA ASP A 625 -18.57 25.42 10.15
C ASP A 625 -19.96 25.23 9.51
N ASN A 626 -20.28 25.96 8.44
CA ASN A 626 -21.53 25.81 7.69
C ASN A 626 -21.42 24.82 6.50
N ASN A 627 -20.26 24.16 6.34
CA ASN A 627 -19.98 23.22 5.25
C ASN A 627 -20.14 23.84 3.84
N LEU A 628 -19.73 25.09 3.60
CA LEU A 628 -19.85 25.72 2.27
C LEU A 628 -19.03 24.99 1.19
N LEU A 629 -17.92 24.35 1.59
CA LEU A 629 -17.04 23.59 0.69
C LEU A 629 -17.74 22.39 0.01
N ASP A 630 -18.84 21.90 0.59
CA ASP A 630 -19.75 20.91 -0.01
C ASP A 630 -20.40 21.43 -1.31
N ALA A 631 -20.87 22.68 -1.31
CA ALA A 631 -21.40 23.33 -2.51
C ALA A 631 -20.29 23.64 -3.54
N VAL A 632 -19.06 23.94 -3.07
CA VAL A 632 -17.88 24.08 -3.95
C VAL A 632 -17.54 22.76 -4.64
N ARG A 633 -17.67 21.61 -3.96
CA ARG A 633 -17.57 20.28 -4.59
C ARG A 633 -18.61 20.12 -5.70
N ARG A 634 -19.90 20.31 -5.39
CA ARG A 634 -21.03 20.20 -6.34
C ARG A 634 -20.94 21.17 -7.54
N TRP A 635 -20.19 22.27 -7.41
CA TRP A 635 -19.92 23.18 -8.52
C TRP A 635 -18.82 22.70 -9.47
N LEU A 636 -17.77 22.06 -8.91
CA LEU A 636 -16.62 21.51 -9.65
C LEU A 636 -16.84 20.08 -10.16
N GLU A 637 -17.83 19.37 -9.63
CA GLU A 637 -18.26 18.04 -10.05
C GLU A 637 -18.70 18.01 -11.54
N PRO A 638 -18.34 16.96 -12.31
CA PRO A 638 -18.85 16.77 -13.66
C PRO A 638 -20.38 16.74 -13.69
N LEU A 639 -20.97 17.29 -14.75
CA LEU A 639 -22.41 17.20 -14.98
C LEU A 639 -22.81 15.77 -15.40
N PRO A 640 -24.08 15.36 -15.26
CA PRO A 640 -24.54 14.00 -15.58
C PRO A 640 -24.24 13.53 -17.02
N ASP A 641 -24.08 14.47 -17.96
CA ASP A 641 -23.65 14.23 -19.34
C ASP A 641 -22.13 14.00 -19.50
N ARG A 642 -21.42 13.67 -18.40
CA ARG A 642 -19.97 13.52 -18.31
C ARG A 642 -19.20 14.76 -18.82
N SER A 643 -19.82 15.95 -18.84
CA SER A 643 -19.15 17.22 -19.20
C SER A 643 -18.55 17.91 -17.97
N LEU A 644 -17.35 18.46 -18.12
CA LEU A 644 -16.74 19.29 -17.08
C LEU A 644 -17.51 20.62 -16.94
N PRO A 645 -17.62 21.20 -15.72
CA PRO A 645 -18.10 22.56 -15.54
C PRO A 645 -17.36 23.57 -16.41
N ALA A 646 -18.01 24.69 -16.74
CA ALA A 646 -17.44 25.71 -17.61
C ALA A 646 -16.06 26.19 -17.10
N LEU A 647 -15.10 26.39 -18.02
CA LEU A 647 -13.70 26.68 -17.70
C LEU A 647 -13.50 27.89 -16.76
N ASN A 648 -14.41 28.87 -16.79
CA ASN A 648 -14.40 30.01 -15.87
C ASN A 648 -14.66 29.59 -14.41
N ILE A 649 -15.62 28.68 -14.19
CA ILE A 649 -15.94 28.11 -12.88
C ILE A 649 -14.73 27.32 -12.36
N GLN A 650 -14.13 26.47 -13.21
CA GLN A 650 -12.92 25.72 -12.85
C GLN A 650 -11.80 26.67 -12.41
N ARG A 651 -11.43 27.64 -13.25
CA ARG A 651 -10.33 28.56 -12.98
C ARG A 651 -10.52 29.36 -11.70
N GLU A 652 -11.72 29.89 -11.48
CA GLU A 652 -12.00 30.72 -10.31
C GLU A 652 -12.04 29.91 -9.00
N LEU A 653 -12.75 28.79 -8.97
CA LEU A 653 -12.83 27.97 -7.74
C LEU A 653 -11.48 27.33 -7.40
N PHE A 654 -10.70 26.84 -8.37
CA PHE A 654 -9.34 26.36 -8.11
C PHE A 654 -8.39 27.49 -7.66
N ALA A 655 -8.56 28.72 -8.18
CA ALA A 655 -7.79 29.88 -7.73
C ALA A 655 -8.20 30.39 -6.32
N ALA A 656 -9.44 30.14 -5.88
CA ALA A 656 -9.88 30.36 -4.51
C ALA A 656 -9.33 29.29 -3.57
N LEU A 657 -9.54 28.00 -3.87
CA LEU A 657 -9.06 26.86 -3.06
C LEU A 657 -7.55 26.94 -2.79
N ARG A 658 -6.74 27.35 -3.78
CA ARG A 658 -5.28 27.52 -3.59
C ARG A 658 -4.90 28.62 -2.61
N LYS A 659 -5.78 29.59 -2.33
CA LYS A 659 -5.54 30.67 -1.34
C LYS A 659 -6.06 30.32 0.06
N MET A 660 -6.82 29.24 0.20
CA MET A 660 -7.41 28.82 1.47
C MET A 660 -6.44 27.94 2.26
N GLU A 661 -5.26 28.48 2.56
CA GLU A 661 -4.17 27.78 3.30
C GLU A 661 -4.54 27.46 4.77
N PHE A 662 -5.69 27.94 5.25
CA PHE A 662 -6.21 27.77 6.60
C PHE A 662 -7.14 26.55 6.78
N ILE A 663 -7.49 25.82 5.72
CA ILE A 663 -8.45 24.71 5.83
C ILE A 663 -7.75 23.44 6.36
N ASP A 664 -8.21 22.95 7.51
CA ASP A 664 -7.74 21.70 8.10
C ASP A 664 -8.16 20.46 7.29
N SER A 665 -7.33 19.41 7.36
CA SER A 665 -7.57 18.13 6.66
C SER A 665 -8.89 17.45 7.04
N ALA A 666 -9.47 17.77 8.20
CA ALA A 666 -10.80 17.28 8.61
C ALA A 666 -11.91 17.84 7.71
N VAL A 667 -11.95 19.15 7.50
CA VAL A 667 -12.97 19.83 6.69
C VAL A 667 -12.86 19.42 5.20
N ILE A 668 -11.62 19.19 4.71
CA ILE A 668 -11.38 18.67 3.35
C ILE A 668 -11.93 17.26 3.17
N LYS A 669 -11.90 16.42 4.22
CA LYS A 669 -12.46 15.06 4.23
C LYS A 669 -13.99 15.09 4.30
N GLU A 670 -14.57 15.92 5.17
CA GLU A 670 -16.02 16.10 5.31
C GLU A 670 -16.65 16.64 4.02
N ALA A 671 -16.06 17.69 3.42
CA ALA A 671 -16.51 18.26 2.16
C ALA A 671 -16.18 17.40 0.92
N GLN A 672 -15.51 16.24 1.08
CA GLN A 672 -15.10 15.32 0.01
C GLN A 672 -14.37 15.99 -1.17
N LEU A 673 -13.57 17.04 -0.92
CA LEU A 673 -12.87 17.76 -1.99
C LEU A 673 -11.62 17.03 -2.51
N GLY A 674 -11.00 16.18 -1.69
CA GLY A 674 -9.79 15.43 -2.07
C GLY A 674 -9.95 14.56 -3.33
N PRO A 675 -10.95 13.65 -3.39
CA PRO A 675 -11.20 12.81 -4.56
C PRO A 675 -11.48 13.61 -5.84
N LEU A 676 -12.27 14.69 -5.73
CA LEU A 676 -12.59 15.55 -6.87
C LEU A 676 -11.35 16.27 -7.41
N VAL A 677 -10.52 16.85 -6.54
CA VAL A 677 -9.27 17.50 -6.97
C VAL A 677 -8.30 16.47 -7.59
N LEU A 678 -8.25 15.24 -7.09
CA LEU A 678 -7.49 14.14 -7.69
C LEU A 678 -8.00 13.75 -9.10
N PHE A 679 -9.32 13.77 -9.34
CA PHE A 679 -9.89 13.60 -10.68
C PHE A 679 -9.39 14.69 -11.65
N TYR A 680 -9.30 15.95 -11.22
CA TYR A 680 -8.76 17.05 -12.02
C TYR A 680 -7.25 16.91 -12.33
N THR A 681 -6.45 16.21 -11.52
CA THR A 681 -5.04 15.91 -11.88
C THR A 681 -4.94 14.79 -12.92
N LYS A 682 -5.87 13.83 -12.93
CA LYS A 682 -5.87 12.71 -13.89
C LYS A 682 -6.48 13.10 -15.24
N CYS A 683 -7.62 13.79 -15.26
CA CYS A 683 -8.40 14.08 -16.47
C CYS A 683 -7.57 14.74 -17.60
N ARG A 684 -7.75 14.27 -18.85
CA ARG A 684 -7.09 14.77 -20.07
C ARG A 684 -7.78 16.03 -20.65
N ARG A 685 -9.05 16.28 -20.30
CA ARG A 685 -9.86 17.42 -20.78
C ARG A 685 -9.68 18.71 -19.95
N VAL A 686 -8.93 18.65 -18.84
CA VAL A 686 -8.63 19.78 -17.95
C VAL A 686 -7.43 20.58 -18.48
N THR A 687 -7.50 21.92 -18.44
CA THR A 687 -6.44 22.78 -18.96
C THR A 687 -5.17 22.74 -18.09
N PRO A 688 -3.95 22.92 -18.67
CA PRO A 688 -2.69 22.72 -17.92
C PRO A 688 -2.45 23.68 -16.75
N ASP A 689 -3.12 24.82 -16.73
CA ASP A 689 -3.14 25.77 -15.60
C ASP A 689 -3.94 25.22 -14.41
N VAL A 690 -5.17 24.75 -14.64
CA VAL A 690 -6.03 24.13 -13.62
C VAL A 690 -5.40 22.82 -13.12
N LYS A 691 -4.91 21.97 -14.04
CA LYS A 691 -4.25 20.69 -13.72
C LYS A 691 -3.03 20.87 -12.81
N ARG A 692 -2.27 21.97 -12.96
CA ARG A 692 -1.14 22.30 -12.08
C ARG A 692 -1.61 22.70 -10.68
N ILE A 693 -2.64 23.56 -10.59
CA ILE A 693 -3.21 23.98 -9.30
C ILE A 693 -3.80 22.78 -8.55
N ALA A 694 -4.49 21.86 -9.25
CA ALA A 694 -4.97 20.62 -8.66
C ALA A 694 -3.81 19.77 -8.08
N SER A 695 -2.69 19.65 -8.79
CA SER A 695 -1.50 18.94 -8.30
C SER A 695 -0.81 19.66 -7.13
N GLU A 696 -0.77 21.00 -7.14
CA GLU A 696 -0.31 21.82 -6.01
C GLU A 696 -1.18 21.56 -4.77
N LEU A 697 -2.51 21.52 -4.93
CA LEU A 697 -3.48 21.25 -3.85
C LEU A 697 -3.39 19.83 -3.30
N VAL A 698 -3.37 18.79 -4.16
CA VAL A 698 -3.16 17.40 -3.71
C VAL A 698 -1.86 17.30 -2.92
N SER A 699 -0.77 17.92 -3.40
CA SER A 699 0.50 17.92 -2.67
C SER A 699 0.43 18.68 -1.35
N SER A 700 -0.32 19.77 -1.26
CA SER A 700 -0.50 20.53 -0.02
C SER A 700 -1.31 19.74 1.02
N TRP A 701 -2.53 19.34 0.65
CA TRP A 701 -3.51 18.72 1.56
C TRP A 701 -3.13 17.31 2.02
N SER A 702 -2.29 16.58 1.27
CA SER A 702 -1.79 15.27 1.68
C SER A 702 -0.60 15.32 2.65
N ARG A 703 0.14 16.44 2.75
CA ARG A 703 1.33 16.54 3.61
C ARG A 703 1.06 16.37 5.11
N PRO A 704 0.00 16.96 5.71
CA PRO A 704 -0.32 16.73 7.12
C PRO A 704 -0.62 15.25 7.42
N ILE A 705 -1.25 14.55 6.46
CA ILE A 705 -1.65 13.15 6.56
C ILE A 705 -0.41 12.23 6.42
N ILE A 706 0.44 12.50 5.42
CA ILE A 706 1.61 11.67 5.07
C ILE A 706 2.87 12.02 5.90
N LYS A 707 2.82 13.08 6.72
CA LYS A 707 3.89 13.55 7.64
C LYS A 707 5.26 13.85 6.96
N ARG A 708 5.30 14.05 5.64
CA ARG A 708 6.52 14.41 4.89
C ARG A 708 6.77 15.92 4.89
N SER A 709 8.04 16.33 4.98
CA SER A 709 8.44 17.75 5.05
C SER A 709 8.27 18.49 3.72
N ALA A 710 8.11 19.82 3.80
CA ALA A 710 7.95 20.68 2.62
C ALA A 710 9.27 21.17 1.99
N SER A 711 10.42 20.70 2.49
CA SER A 711 11.75 21.17 2.10
C SER A 711 12.23 20.53 0.80
N TYR A 712 12.61 21.35 -0.19
CA TYR A 712 13.23 20.87 -1.43
C TYR A 712 14.57 20.14 -1.18
N ARG A 713 15.24 20.41 -0.04
CA ARG A 713 16.50 19.74 0.35
C ARG A 713 16.30 18.33 0.89
N ASP A 714 15.06 17.97 1.25
CA ASP A 714 14.71 16.67 1.83
C ASP A 714 14.22 15.70 0.74
N ARG A 715 14.16 16.16 -0.52
CA ARG A 715 13.79 15.36 -1.70
C ARG A 715 14.96 14.44 -2.08
N VAL A 716 14.90 13.21 -1.60
CA VAL A 716 15.76 12.13 -2.11
C VAL A 716 15.51 11.95 -3.62
N VAL A 717 16.59 11.91 -4.39
CA VAL A 717 16.58 11.56 -5.82
C VAL A 717 17.45 10.32 -5.97
N PRO A 718 16.96 9.22 -6.57
CA PRO A 718 17.76 8.01 -6.78
C PRO A 718 19.02 8.27 -7.59
N VAL A 719 20.13 7.66 -7.15
CA VAL A 719 21.45 7.78 -7.77
C VAL A 719 22.06 6.38 -7.86
N MET A 720 22.49 6.00 -9.08
CA MET A 720 23.09 4.70 -9.33
C MET A 720 24.45 4.56 -8.63
N SER A 721 24.70 3.39 -8.03
CA SER A 721 26.02 2.96 -7.56
C SER A 721 26.53 1.85 -8.48
N ARG A 722 27.85 1.75 -8.64
CA ARG A 722 28.50 0.55 -9.19
C ARG A 722 29.13 -0.21 -8.04
N MET A 723 28.99 -1.53 -8.07
CA MET A 723 29.83 -2.44 -7.28
C MET A 723 31.24 -2.44 -7.85
N ASP A 724 32.21 -2.68 -6.97
CA ASP A 724 33.62 -2.76 -7.31
C ASP A 724 33.93 -4.07 -8.08
N VAL A 725 35.00 -4.04 -8.89
CA VAL A 725 35.50 -5.20 -9.63
C VAL A 725 37.01 -5.21 -9.44
N ASP A 726 37.46 -5.92 -8.41
CA ASP A 726 38.88 -6.06 -8.11
C ASP A 726 39.54 -7.21 -8.85
N ASP A 727 40.82 -7.01 -9.12
CA ASP A 727 41.73 -7.74 -10.00
C ASP A 727 41.95 -9.22 -9.63
N THR A 728 41.83 -10.13 -10.61
CA THR A 728 42.64 -11.37 -10.66
C THR A 728 42.73 -11.93 -12.09
N GLY A 729 43.80 -12.70 -12.35
CA GLY A 729 44.30 -13.03 -13.69
C GLY A 729 43.60 -14.18 -14.47
N PRO A 730 44.06 -14.50 -15.69
CA PRO A 730 43.23 -15.11 -16.73
C PRO A 730 43.46 -16.61 -17.02
N GLY A 731 42.41 -17.34 -17.40
CA GLY A 731 42.52 -18.68 -17.99
C GLY A 731 41.20 -19.32 -18.45
N GLY A 732 40.93 -19.32 -19.77
CA GLY A 732 39.84 -20.08 -20.41
C GLY A 732 38.43 -19.46 -20.32
N GLY A 733 37.49 -19.79 -21.22
CA GLY A 733 37.64 -20.69 -22.38
C GLY A 733 36.42 -20.88 -23.30
N GLY A 734 35.46 -19.93 -23.35
CA GLY A 734 34.13 -20.16 -23.95
C GLY A 734 33.21 -20.96 -23.01
N GLY A 735 31.89 -21.00 -23.17
CA GLY A 735 30.96 -20.34 -24.10
C GLY A 735 29.57 -20.98 -23.85
N SER A 736 28.49 -20.22 -23.70
CA SER A 736 27.79 -19.62 -24.84
C SER A 736 26.97 -18.38 -24.45
N GLN A 737 26.27 -17.78 -25.40
CA GLN A 737 25.50 -16.54 -25.23
C GLN A 737 23.99 -16.83 -25.23
N MET A 738 23.23 -16.27 -24.28
CA MET A 738 22.03 -15.45 -24.54
C MET A 738 21.38 -14.97 -23.23
N HIS A 739 21.71 -13.75 -22.79
CA HIS A 739 20.74 -12.67 -22.51
C HIS A 739 21.51 -11.42 -22.04
N SER A 740 21.31 -10.28 -22.72
CA SER A 740 21.81 -8.99 -22.24
C SER A 740 21.10 -7.83 -22.94
N GLN A 741 20.36 -7.04 -22.17
CA GLN A 741 20.08 -5.65 -22.49
C GLN A 741 20.56 -4.78 -21.33
N TYR A 742 20.73 -3.47 -21.58
CA TYR A 742 21.09 -2.45 -20.59
C TYR A 742 22.46 -2.58 -19.89
N ARG A 743 23.49 -3.01 -20.63
CA ARG A 743 24.84 -2.43 -20.43
C ARG A 743 24.99 -1.13 -21.24
N PRO A 744 25.63 -0.07 -20.70
CA PRO A 744 25.85 1.17 -21.45
C PRO A 744 26.81 0.92 -22.64
N GLU A 745 26.47 1.47 -23.81
CA GLU A 745 27.26 1.27 -25.03
C GLU A 745 28.72 1.71 -24.87
N LYS A 746 29.66 0.88 -25.37
CA LYS A 746 31.08 1.22 -25.37
C LYS A 746 31.36 2.25 -26.48
N LEU A 747 32.34 3.12 -26.27
CA LEU A 747 32.74 4.12 -27.27
C LEU A 747 33.04 3.51 -28.65
N SER A 748 33.53 2.26 -28.70
CA SER A 748 33.76 1.51 -29.92
C SER A 748 32.47 1.13 -30.69
N SER A 749 31.35 0.81 -30.02
CA SER A 749 30.08 0.54 -30.72
C SER A 749 29.42 1.83 -31.23
N ILE A 750 29.55 2.93 -30.49
CA ILE A 750 29.09 4.26 -30.91
C ILE A 750 29.87 4.72 -32.15
N LEU A 751 31.21 4.58 -32.14
CA LEU A 751 32.06 4.88 -33.31
C LEU A 751 31.82 3.92 -34.49
N ALA A 752 31.37 2.68 -34.25
CA ALA A 752 30.97 1.75 -35.30
C ALA A 752 29.64 2.18 -35.95
N LYS A 753 28.61 2.53 -35.16
CA LYS A 753 27.34 3.10 -35.64
C LYS A 753 27.57 4.36 -36.48
N ALA A 754 28.37 5.31 -36.00
CA ALA A 754 28.70 6.52 -36.75
C ALA A 754 29.36 6.20 -38.12
N ARG A 755 30.24 5.19 -38.17
CA ARG A 755 30.84 4.68 -39.42
C ARG A 755 29.87 3.94 -40.33
N GLU A 756 28.69 3.53 -39.86
CA GLU A 756 27.63 2.93 -40.68
C GLU A 756 26.69 4.00 -41.25
N GLU A 757 26.32 4.99 -40.43
CA GLU A 757 25.50 6.13 -40.87
C GLU A 757 26.22 6.97 -41.93
N ASP A 758 27.54 7.13 -41.83
CA ASP A 758 28.37 7.78 -42.86
C ASP A 758 28.32 7.05 -44.22
N LYS A 759 28.15 5.72 -44.26
CA LYS A 759 27.99 4.96 -45.52
C LYS A 759 26.65 5.23 -46.20
N ARG A 760 25.64 5.73 -45.48
CA ARG A 760 24.29 6.01 -46.01
C ARG A 760 24.15 7.45 -46.54
N ARG A 761 25.20 8.27 -46.52
CA ARG A 761 25.18 9.67 -47.00
C ARG A 761 25.32 9.77 -48.52
N VAL A 762 24.24 10.20 -49.21
CA VAL A 762 24.20 10.40 -50.67
C VAL A 762 25.11 11.55 -51.17
N ARG A 763 25.47 12.51 -50.31
CA ARG A 763 26.48 13.56 -50.60
C ARG A 763 27.40 13.77 -49.40
N LYS A 764 28.72 13.81 -49.64
CA LYS A 764 29.76 13.77 -48.59
C LYS A 764 29.83 14.99 -47.66
N ASN A 765 29.30 16.14 -48.07
CA ASN A 765 29.47 17.42 -47.37
C ASN A 765 28.16 17.99 -46.77
N ALA A 766 27.12 17.17 -46.60
CA ALA A 766 25.90 17.60 -45.90
C ALA A 766 26.09 17.54 -44.37
N VAL A 767 25.79 18.64 -43.67
CA VAL A 767 25.85 18.76 -42.21
C VAL A 767 24.47 18.49 -41.62
N THR A 768 24.36 17.47 -40.77
CA THR A 768 23.11 17.15 -40.04
C THR A 768 22.94 18.08 -38.84
N ILE A 769 21.74 18.61 -38.64
CA ILE A 769 21.39 19.36 -37.41
C ILE A 769 21.08 18.32 -36.30
N PRO A 770 21.73 18.37 -35.13
CA PRO A 770 21.45 17.42 -34.05
C PRO A 770 20.04 17.60 -33.46
N THR A 771 19.21 16.57 -33.54
CA THR A 771 17.91 16.52 -32.85
C THR A 771 18.11 16.07 -31.39
N SER A 772 17.64 16.86 -30.43
CA SER A 772 17.83 16.59 -28.99
C SER A 772 16.89 15.50 -28.47
N SER A 773 17.32 14.23 -28.57
CA SER A 773 16.67 13.09 -27.92
C SER A 773 16.94 13.11 -26.39
N LEU A 774 16.29 14.03 -25.67
CA LEU A 774 16.30 14.06 -24.21
C LEU A 774 15.45 12.92 -23.66
N GLY A 775 16.09 11.77 -23.41
CA GLY A 775 15.46 10.66 -22.69
C GLY A 775 15.06 11.08 -21.27
N THR A 776 13.96 10.52 -20.77
CA THR A 776 13.49 10.74 -19.39
C THR A 776 14.38 10.00 -18.39
N TYR A 777 15.41 10.67 -17.89
CA TYR A 777 16.27 10.14 -16.83
C TYR A 777 15.52 10.00 -15.50
N THR A 778 15.35 8.76 -15.03
CA THR A 778 14.81 8.41 -13.70
C THR A 778 15.85 8.56 -12.58
N PHE A 779 17.14 8.41 -12.90
CA PHE A 779 18.26 8.50 -11.96
C PHE A 779 19.17 9.69 -12.27
N ALA A 780 19.70 10.34 -11.23
CA ALA A 780 20.61 11.49 -11.40
C ALA A 780 22.08 11.04 -11.60
N PRO A 781 22.83 11.63 -12.56
CA PRO A 781 24.23 11.29 -12.78
C PRO A 781 25.14 11.82 -11.67
N ARG A 782 26.12 11.03 -11.24
CA ARG A 782 27.15 11.46 -10.28
C ARG A 782 28.19 12.34 -10.97
N ASN A 783 28.52 13.47 -10.35
CA ASN A 783 29.50 14.42 -10.87
C ASN A 783 30.93 13.97 -10.53
N ASN A 784 31.58 13.24 -11.43
CA ASN A 784 32.95 12.73 -11.25
C ASN A 784 34.07 13.75 -11.58
N ALA A 785 33.77 15.04 -11.64
CA ALA A 785 34.78 16.08 -11.81
C ALA A 785 35.62 16.25 -10.54
N GLY A 786 36.90 15.84 -10.59
CA GLY A 786 37.87 15.91 -9.49
C GLY A 786 38.35 17.32 -9.15
N MET A 787 37.43 18.23 -8.81
CA MET A 787 37.74 19.54 -8.23
C MET A 787 37.44 19.56 -6.73
N GLN A 788 38.21 20.38 -5.99
CA GLN A 788 38.17 20.46 -4.53
C GLN A 788 36.76 20.78 -3.99
N LYS A 789 36.40 20.21 -2.82
CA LYS A 789 35.10 20.38 -2.16
C LYS A 789 34.86 21.82 -1.65
N MET A 790 34.60 22.76 -2.56
CA MET A 790 34.21 24.15 -2.25
C MET A 790 32.99 24.26 -1.31
N ASN A 791 32.13 23.25 -1.30
CA ASN A 791 30.88 23.24 -0.52
C ASN A 791 31.02 22.71 0.93
N ALA A 792 32.23 22.40 1.42
CA ALA A 792 32.42 21.96 2.81
C ALA A 792 31.85 22.96 3.83
N SER A 793 31.77 24.25 3.50
CA SER A 793 31.10 25.27 4.33
C SER A 793 29.58 25.05 4.46
N VAL A 794 28.92 24.53 3.41
CA VAL A 794 27.47 24.29 3.40
C VAL A 794 27.13 23.07 4.26
N ASP A 795 27.88 21.99 4.12
CA ASP A 795 27.65 20.75 4.90
C ASP A 795 27.88 20.99 6.40
N ASN A 796 28.97 21.68 6.75
CA ASN A 796 29.26 22.08 8.13
C ASN A 796 28.19 23.02 8.71
N ASP A 797 27.65 23.96 7.94
CA ASP A 797 26.61 24.87 8.45
C ASP A 797 25.23 24.18 8.54
N VAL A 798 24.94 23.18 7.69
CA VAL A 798 23.79 22.28 7.86
C VAL A 798 23.92 21.48 9.16
N GLU A 799 25.08 20.88 9.43
CA GLU A 799 25.31 20.11 10.66
C GLU A 799 25.25 21.01 11.92
N ARG A 800 25.83 22.22 11.84
CA ARG A 800 25.75 23.24 12.89
C ARG A 800 24.30 23.66 13.17
N ARG A 801 23.48 23.83 12.13
CA ARG A 801 22.04 24.12 12.26
C ARG A 801 21.27 22.94 12.86
N LYS A 802 21.59 21.69 12.48
CA LYS A 802 21.00 20.48 13.08
C LYS A 802 21.26 20.43 14.60
N LYS A 803 22.53 20.56 15.01
CA LYS A 803 22.93 20.61 16.43
C LYS A 803 22.27 21.77 17.18
N ASN A 804 22.11 22.94 16.55
CA ASN A 804 21.43 24.08 17.19
C ASN A 804 19.90 23.89 17.30
N ALA A 805 19.27 23.21 16.34
CA ALA A 805 17.85 22.84 16.40
C ALA A 805 17.58 21.77 17.48
N GLU A 806 18.48 20.80 17.66
CA GLU A 806 18.45 19.84 18.78
C GLU A 806 18.65 20.54 20.13
N ARG A 807 19.50 21.57 20.18
CA ARG A 807 19.67 22.44 21.36
C ARG A 807 18.41 23.25 21.68
N LEU A 808 17.69 23.77 20.68
CA LEU A 808 16.36 24.36 20.92
C LEU A 808 15.36 23.31 21.39
N LYS A 809 15.24 22.16 20.72
CA LYS A 809 14.29 21.08 21.09
C LYS A 809 14.52 20.50 22.50
N SER A 810 15.73 20.62 23.05
CA SER A 810 16.03 20.24 24.44
C SER A 810 15.78 21.38 25.43
N LEU A 811 15.96 22.64 25.04
CA LEU A 811 15.52 23.80 25.83
C LEU A 811 14.00 23.88 25.94
N THR A 812 13.25 23.68 24.84
CA THR A 812 11.77 23.65 24.86
C THR A 812 11.26 22.54 25.79
N ARG A 813 11.83 21.33 25.71
CA ARG A 813 11.47 20.21 26.61
C ARG A 813 11.78 20.50 28.09
N LYS A 814 12.77 21.34 28.40
CA LYS A 814 13.03 21.83 29.77
C LYS A 814 12.09 22.97 30.20
N ALA A 815 11.51 23.71 29.25
CA ALA A 815 10.54 24.76 29.53
C ALA A 815 9.12 24.21 29.77
N THR A 816 8.76 23.11 29.10
CA THR A 816 7.47 22.40 29.29
C THR A 816 7.48 21.35 30.40
N GLY A 817 8.54 21.31 31.22
CA GLY A 817 8.74 20.33 32.30
C GLY A 817 8.60 20.95 33.70
N LYS A 818 7.57 21.79 33.90
CA LYS A 818 7.24 22.47 35.16
C LYS A 818 5.73 22.68 35.30
#